data_AF-Q3YE32-F1
#
_entry.id   AF-Q3YE32-F1
#
_cell.length_a   1.000
_cell.length_b   1.000
_cell.length_c   1.000
_cell.angle_alpha   90.00
_cell.angle_beta   90.00
_cell.angle_gamma   90.00
#
_symmetry.space_group_name_H-M   'P 1'
#
loop_
_entity.id
_entity.type
_entity.pdbx_description
1 polymer ?
#
loop_
_entity_poly.entity_id
_entity_poly.type
_entity_poly.pdbx_seq_one_letter_code
_entity_poly.pdbx_strand_id
1 'polypeptide(L)'
;DWNNQSIVKTGERQHGIHIQGSDPGGVRTASGTTIKVSGRQAQGILLENPAAELQFRNGSVTSSGQLFDDGIRRFLGTVTVKAGKLVADHATLANVGDTWDDDGIALYVAGEQAQASIADSTLQGAGGVQVERGANVTVQRSAIVDGGLHIGALQSLQPEDLPPSRVVLRDTNVTAVPASGAPAAVSVLGASELTLDGGHITGGRAAGVAAMQGAVVHLQRATIRRGDAPAGGGVPGGAVPGGFGPGGFGPVLDGWYGVDVSGSSVELAQSIVEAPELGAAIRVGRGARVTVSGGSLSAPHGNVIETGGARRFAPQAAPLSITLQAGEHAQGKALLYRVLPEPVQLTLTGGADAQGDIVATELPPIPGTSIGPLDVALASQARWTGATRAVDALSIDNATWVMTDNSNVGALRLASDGSVDFQQPAEAGRFKVLTVNTLAGSGLFRMNVFADLGLSDKLVVMQDASGQHRLWVRNSGSEPASANTLLLVQTPRGSAATFTLANKDGKVDIGTYRYRLAANGNGQWSLVGAKAPPAPKPAPQPGPQPPQPPQPQPQPQPQPQPEAPAPQPPAGRELSAAANAAVNTGGVGLASTLWYAESNALSKRLGELRLNPDAGGAWGRGFAQRQQLDNRAGRRFDQKVAGFELGADHAVAVAGGRWHLGGLAGYTRGDRGFTGDGGG
;
A
#
# COMPACT_ATOMS: atom_id res chain seq x y z
N ASP A 1 -42.85 -18.30 23.31
CA ASP A 1 -43.86 -18.82 22.34
C ASP A 1 -43.47 -20.20 21.79
N TRP A 2 -42.24 -20.38 21.29
CA TRP A 2 -41.79 -21.68 20.74
C TRP A 2 -40.40 -22.06 21.28
N ASN A 3 -40.34 -22.74 22.43
CA ASN A 3 -39.06 -23.12 23.05
C ASN A 3 -38.81 -24.63 22.95
N ASN A 4 -37.61 -25.02 22.53
CA ASN A 4 -37.15 -26.40 22.36
C ASN A 4 -38.09 -27.25 21.50
N GLN A 5 -38.71 -26.64 20.47
CA GLN A 5 -39.64 -27.33 19.59
C GLN A 5 -38.97 -27.79 18.29
N SER A 6 -39.49 -28.87 17.70
CA SER A 6 -39.16 -29.28 16.34
C SER A 6 -40.36 -29.06 15.43
N ILE A 7 -40.32 -28.01 14.62
CA ILE A 7 -41.38 -27.63 13.68
C ILE A 7 -41.03 -28.17 12.30
N VAL A 8 -41.86 -29.07 11.77
CA VAL A 8 -41.69 -29.65 10.43
C VAL A 8 -42.95 -29.39 9.60
N LYS A 9 -42.79 -28.83 8.40
CA LYS A 9 -43.90 -28.54 7.47
C LYS A 9 -43.57 -29.02 6.06
N THR A 10 -44.54 -29.66 5.41
CA THR A 10 -44.37 -30.24 4.06
C THR A 10 -45.40 -29.74 3.06
N GLY A 11 -46.50 -29.14 3.52
CA GLY A 11 -47.56 -28.63 2.66
C GLY A 11 -47.18 -27.33 1.94
N GLU A 12 -47.77 -27.09 0.76
CA GLU A 12 -47.64 -25.84 0.03
C GLU A 12 -48.07 -24.64 0.90
N ARG A 13 -47.25 -23.57 0.90
CA ARG A 13 -47.41 -22.37 1.73
C ARG A 13 -47.57 -22.64 3.24
N GLN A 14 -47.18 -23.82 3.73
CA GLN A 14 -47.17 -24.09 5.17
C GLN A 14 -45.86 -23.63 5.80
N HIS A 15 -45.85 -22.37 6.25
CA HIS A 15 -44.70 -21.77 6.91
C HIS A 15 -44.41 -22.41 8.28
N GLY A 16 -43.15 -22.35 8.72
CA GLY A 16 -42.76 -22.78 10.06
C GLY A 16 -43.32 -21.86 11.14
N ILE A 17 -42.88 -20.60 11.14
CA ILE A 17 -43.46 -19.50 11.91
C ILE A 17 -43.92 -18.42 10.93
N HIS A 18 -45.19 -18.04 11.00
CA HIS A 18 -45.76 -16.93 10.23
C HIS A 18 -46.37 -15.93 11.21
N ILE A 19 -45.88 -14.69 11.21
CA ILE A 19 -46.48 -13.58 11.93
C ILE A 19 -47.14 -12.66 10.91
N GLN A 20 -48.46 -12.71 10.86
CA GLN A 20 -49.28 -12.04 9.84
C GLN A 20 -49.54 -10.58 10.20
N GLY A 21 -49.83 -9.73 9.20
CA GLY A 21 -50.18 -8.33 9.43
C GLY A 21 -51.43 -8.13 10.30
N SER A 22 -52.35 -9.10 10.32
CA SER A 22 -53.54 -9.11 11.18
C SER A 22 -53.29 -9.57 12.61
N ASP A 23 -52.10 -10.11 12.91
CA ASP A 23 -51.76 -10.57 14.26
C ASP A 23 -51.54 -9.39 15.22
N PRO A 24 -51.66 -9.61 16.54
CA PRO A 24 -51.20 -8.64 17.53
C PRO A 24 -49.69 -8.39 17.38
N GLY A 25 -49.28 -7.12 17.55
CA GLY A 25 -47.88 -6.76 17.70
C GLY A 25 -47.26 -7.27 19.01
N GLY A 26 -45.99 -6.93 19.24
CA GLY A 26 -45.24 -7.32 20.44
C GLY A 26 -44.11 -8.31 20.16
N VAL A 27 -43.37 -8.66 21.21
CA VAL A 27 -42.19 -9.52 21.14
C VAL A 27 -42.60 -10.98 21.28
N ARG A 28 -42.28 -11.80 20.27
CA ARG A 28 -42.38 -13.26 20.32
C ARG A 28 -41.00 -13.89 20.44
N THR A 29 -40.94 -15.01 21.14
CA THR A 29 -39.67 -15.67 21.46
C THR A 29 -39.67 -17.14 21.04
N ALA A 30 -38.58 -17.54 20.38
CA ALA A 30 -38.26 -18.92 20.08
C ALA A 30 -36.79 -19.23 20.43
N SER A 31 -36.56 -20.19 21.32
CA SER A 31 -35.21 -20.58 21.72
C SER A 31 -35.01 -22.10 21.71
N GLY A 32 -33.87 -22.57 21.18
CA GLY A 32 -33.61 -24.01 21.05
C GLY A 32 -34.50 -24.71 20.02
N THR A 33 -35.17 -23.95 19.16
CA THR A 33 -36.18 -24.46 18.23
C THR A 33 -35.58 -24.73 16.87
N THR A 34 -35.94 -25.87 16.27
CA THR A 34 -35.53 -26.27 14.93
C THR A 34 -36.71 -26.27 13.99
N ILE A 35 -36.61 -25.56 12.87
CA ILE A 35 -37.64 -25.42 11.85
C ILE A 35 -37.13 -26.04 10.54
N LYS A 36 -37.88 -27.00 9.98
CA LYS A 36 -37.63 -27.58 8.66
C LYS A 36 -38.88 -27.50 7.80
N VAL A 37 -38.77 -26.88 6.62
CA VAL A 37 -39.88 -26.70 5.70
C VAL A 37 -39.52 -27.19 4.30
N SER A 38 -40.35 -28.03 3.69
CA SER A 38 -40.12 -28.56 2.34
C SER A 38 -41.23 -28.24 1.36
N GLY A 39 -42.29 -27.55 1.80
CA GLY A 39 -43.41 -27.17 0.95
C GLY A 39 -43.03 -26.11 -0.08
N ARG A 40 -43.68 -26.15 -1.26
CA ARG A 40 -43.58 -25.07 -2.26
C ARG A 40 -44.11 -23.76 -1.66
N GLN A 41 -43.41 -22.65 -1.92
CA GLN A 41 -43.72 -21.31 -1.42
C GLN A 41 -43.84 -21.22 0.11
N ALA A 42 -43.14 -22.09 0.84
CA ALA A 42 -43.21 -22.17 2.28
C ALA A 42 -41.87 -21.81 2.94
N GLN A 43 -41.80 -20.61 3.52
CA GLN A 43 -40.64 -20.16 4.29
C GLN A 43 -40.59 -20.82 5.68
N GLY A 44 -39.39 -20.96 6.23
CA GLY A 44 -39.22 -21.35 7.62
C GLY A 44 -39.75 -20.28 8.57
N ILE A 45 -39.45 -19.01 8.31
CA ILE A 45 -39.97 -17.86 9.04
C ILE A 45 -40.47 -16.81 8.05
N LEU A 46 -41.69 -16.31 8.24
CA LEU A 46 -42.27 -15.20 7.49
C LEU A 46 -42.83 -14.14 8.46
N LEU A 47 -42.26 -12.93 8.41
CA LEU A 47 -42.69 -11.76 9.20
C LEU A 47 -43.31 -10.68 8.30
N GLU A 48 -44.57 -10.36 8.55
CA GLU A 48 -45.34 -9.38 7.75
C GLU A 48 -46.04 -8.33 8.63
N ASN A 49 -45.67 -8.21 9.90
CA ASN A 49 -46.31 -7.30 10.86
C ASN A 49 -45.34 -6.24 11.37
N PRO A 50 -45.57 -4.94 11.08
CA PRO A 50 -44.64 -3.87 11.46
C PRO A 50 -44.52 -3.65 12.97
N ALA A 51 -45.51 -4.08 13.76
CA ALA A 51 -45.50 -3.97 15.22
C ALA A 51 -44.95 -5.20 15.93
N ALA A 52 -44.54 -6.24 15.20
CA ALA A 52 -44.03 -7.48 15.77
C ALA A 52 -42.50 -7.53 15.80
N GLU A 53 -41.96 -8.15 16.85
CA GLU A 53 -40.56 -8.56 16.94
C GLU A 53 -40.49 -10.08 17.17
N LEU A 54 -39.65 -10.80 16.43
CA LEU A 54 -39.35 -12.21 16.68
C LEU A 54 -37.90 -12.38 17.13
N GLN A 55 -37.70 -12.88 18.34
CA GLN A 55 -36.39 -13.27 18.86
C GLN A 55 -36.19 -14.78 18.66
N PHE A 56 -35.25 -15.17 17.79
CA PHE A 56 -34.93 -16.54 17.45
C PHE A 56 -33.50 -16.88 17.90
N ARG A 57 -33.34 -17.70 18.94
CA ARG A 57 -32.04 -17.96 19.59
C ARG A 57 -31.67 -19.43 19.64
N ASN A 58 -30.39 -19.76 19.45
CA ASN A 58 -29.86 -21.13 19.59
C ASN A 58 -30.66 -22.16 18.76
N GLY A 59 -31.06 -21.78 17.54
CA GLY A 59 -31.99 -22.55 16.73
C GLY A 59 -31.52 -22.71 15.29
N SER A 60 -32.20 -23.57 14.54
CA SER A 60 -31.92 -23.76 13.11
C SER A 60 -33.18 -23.59 12.28
N VAL A 61 -33.09 -22.90 11.14
CA VAL A 61 -34.18 -22.77 10.16
C VAL A 61 -33.67 -23.27 8.82
N THR A 62 -34.37 -24.23 8.24
CA THR A 62 -34.02 -24.78 6.92
C THR A 62 -35.25 -24.87 6.02
N SER A 63 -35.12 -24.45 4.76
CA SER A 63 -36.13 -24.72 3.72
C SER A 63 -35.54 -25.38 2.48
N SER A 64 -36.35 -26.19 1.79
CA SER A 64 -35.94 -26.86 0.55
C SER A 64 -36.94 -26.72 -0.61
N GLY A 65 -38.13 -26.17 -0.38
CA GLY A 65 -39.10 -25.93 -1.45
C GLY A 65 -38.81 -24.62 -2.20
N GLN A 66 -39.24 -24.53 -3.46
CA GLN A 66 -39.16 -23.29 -4.26
C GLN A 66 -39.85 -22.11 -3.54
N LEU A 67 -39.19 -20.96 -3.45
CA LEU A 67 -39.65 -19.78 -2.72
C LEU A 67 -40.01 -18.59 -3.63
N PHE A 68 -40.24 -18.82 -4.93
CA PHE A 68 -40.73 -17.80 -5.84
C PHE A 68 -42.10 -17.25 -5.40
N ASP A 69 -42.22 -15.95 -5.15
CA ASP A 69 -43.46 -15.25 -4.85
C ASP A 69 -44.06 -14.67 -6.15
N ASP A 70 -45.18 -15.24 -6.59
CA ASP A 70 -45.88 -14.85 -7.81
C ASP A 70 -46.43 -13.42 -7.77
N GLY A 71 -46.72 -12.89 -6.58
CA GLY A 71 -47.33 -11.57 -6.39
C GLY A 71 -46.37 -10.44 -6.68
N ILE A 72 -45.13 -10.55 -6.18
CA ILE A 72 -44.07 -9.56 -6.44
C ILE A 72 -43.08 -10.00 -7.53
N ARG A 73 -43.27 -11.20 -8.09
CA ARG A 73 -42.40 -11.85 -9.08
C ARG A 73 -40.93 -11.87 -8.65
N ARG A 74 -40.68 -12.30 -7.41
CA ARG A 74 -39.34 -12.44 -6.84
C ARG A 74 -39.22 -13.69 -6.00
N PHE A 75 -38.03 -14.27 -5.96
CA PHE A 75 -37.69 -15.27 -4.96
C PHE A 75 -37.58 -14.63 -3.58
N LEU A 76 -38.11 -15.33 -2.57
CA LEU A 76 -38.00 -14.99 -1.17
C LEU A 76 -36.93 -15.85 -0.50
N GLY A 77 -36.64 -15.57 0.78
CA GLY A 77 -35.69 -16.33 1.57
C GLY A 77 -36.33 -17.36 2.48
N THR A 78 -35.56 -18.38 2.89
CA THR A 78 -35.93 -19.32 3.97
C THR A 78 -36.44 -18.59 5.20
N VAL A 79 -35.78 -17.48 5.53
CA VAL A 79 -36.26 -16.48 6.48
C VAL A 79 -36.58 -15.21 5.71
N THR A 80 -37.83 -14.76 5.79
CA THR A 80 -38.31 -13.58 5.09
C THR A 80 -38.92 -12.57 6.06
N VAL A 81 -38.46 -11.33 5.99
CA VAL A 81 -39.00 -10.20 6.76
C VAL A 81 -39.48 -9.13 5.79
N LYS A 82 -40.80 -9.01 5.64
CA LYS A 82 -41.46 -7.97 4.84
C LYS A 82 -41.85 -6.75 5.69
N ALA A 83 -42.17 -6.98 6.97
CA ALA A 83 -42.39 -5.93 7.97
C ALA A 83 -42.18 -6.48 9.38
N GLY A 84 -41.75 -5.62 10.30
CA GLY A 84 -41.41 -6.00 11.68
C GLY A 84 -39.92 -6.26 11.87
N LYS A 85 -39.55 -6.76 13.04
CA LYS A 85 -38.14 -6.96 13.43
C LYS A 85 -37.81 -8.42 13.73
N LEU A 86 -36.79 -8.95 13.07
CA LEU A 86 -36.17 -10.23 13.42
C LEU A 86 -34.92 -9.99 14.26
N VAL A 87 -34.74 -10.75 15.35
CA VAL A 87 -33.49 -10.82 16.10
C VAL A 87 -33.05 -12.29 16.14
N ALA A 88 -32.07 -12.65 15.33
CA ALA A 88 -31.50 -14.00 15.29
C ALA A 88 -30.13 -14.02 16.00
N ASP A 89 -29.94 -14.96 16.91
CA ASP A 89 -28.72 -15.07 17.72
C ASP A 89 -28.31 -16.53 17.87
N HIS A 90 -27.04 -16.85 17.61
CA HIS A 90 -26.54 -18.24 17.60
C HIS A 90 -27.40 -19.17 16.74
N ALA A 91 -27.73 -18.73 15.52
CA ALA A 91 -28.67 -19.41 14.64
C ALA A 91 -28.00 -19.96 13.37
N THR A 92 -28.56 -21.05 12.83
CA THR A 92 -28.22 -21.57 11.50
C THR A 92 -29.40 -21.37 10.56
N LEU A 93 -29.25 -20.53 9.54
CA LEU A 93 -30.25 -20.26 8.53
C LEU A 93 -29.78 -20.85 7.21
N ALA A 94 -30.50 -21.84 6.68
CA ALA A 94 -30.07 -22.57 5.49
C ALA A 94 -31.18 -22.70 4.45
N ASN A 95 -30.92 -22.27 3.23
CA ASN A 95 -31.69 -22.69 2.06
C ASN A 95 -30.96 -23.86 1.40
N VAL A 96 -31.62 -25.01 1.35
CA VAL A 96 -31.11 -26.24 0.74
C VAL A 96 -32.00 -26.68 -0.43
N GLY A 97 -32.75 -25.75 -1.00
CA GLY A 97 -33.49 -25.95 -2.24
C GLY A 97 -32.57 -26.22 -3.41
N ASP A 98 -33.08 -26.89 -4.43
CA ASP A 98 -32.34 -27.13 -5.66
C ASP A 98 -32.12 -25.80 -6.39
N THR A 99 -30.86 -25.49 -6.72
CA THR A 99 -30.47 -24.26 -7.43
C THR A 99 -31.07 -24.12 -8.83
N TRP A 100 -31.62 -25.20 -9.38
CA TRP A 100 -32.37 -25.16 -10.65
C TRP A 100 -33.80 -24.63 -10.47
N ASP A 101 -34.39 -24.79 -9.28
CA ASP A 101 -35.80 -24.46 -9.00
C ASP A 101 -35.97 -23.22 -8.10
N ASP A 102 -34.94 -22.89 -7.30
CA ASP A 102 -34.92 -21.80 -6.32
C ASP A 102 -33.62 -20.99 -6.38
N ASP A 103 -33.71 -19.68 -6.08
CA ASP A 103 -32.53 -18.81 -5.98
C ASP A 103 -31.63 -19.17 -4.78
N GLY A 104 -32.10 -20.00 -3.84
CA GLY A 104 -31.29 -20.44 -2.69
C GLY A 104 -31.08 -19.35 -1.64
N ILE A 105 -31.99 -18.38 -1.52
CA ILE A 105 -31.85 -17.25 -0.60
C ILE A 105 -32.08 -17.72 0.85
N ALA A 106 -31.11 -17.49 1.74
CA ALA A 106 -31.22 -17.86 3.15
C ALA A 106 -32.02 -16.82 3.96
N LEU A 107 -31.75 -15.54 3.70
CA LEU A 107 -32.39 -14.41 4.38
C LEU A 107 -32.78 -13.33 3.36
N TYR A 108 -34.06 -12.97 3.35
CA TYR A 108 -34.60 -11.90 2.53
C TYR A 108 -35.29 -10.86 3.42
N VAL A 109 -34.83 -9.61 3.39
CA VAL A 109 -35.40 -8.51 4.18
C VAL A 109 -35.76 -7.38 3.24
N ALA A 110 -37.05 -7.05 3.12
CA ALA A 110 -37.49 -6.03 2.18
C ALA A 110 -38.69 -5.24 2.71
N GLY A 111 -38.57 -3.91 2.69
CA GLY A 111 -39.62 -2.97 3.10
C GLY A 111 -39.15 -1.96 4.14
N GLU A 112 -39.77 -0.78 4.15
CA GLU A 112 -39.36 0.35 5.02
C GLU A 112 -39.44 0.01 6.51
N GLN A 113 -40.36 -0.87 6.88
CA GLN A 113 -40.58 -1.32 8.25
C GLN A 113 -39.95 -2.69 8.53
N ALA A 114 -39.17 -3.23 7.59
CA ALA A 114 -38.49 -4.52 7.74
C ALA A 114 -37.11 -4.33 8.38
N GLN A 115 -36.89 -5.03 9.48
CA GLN A 115 -35.64 -4.96 10.24
C GLN A 115 -35.12 -6.36 10.57
N ALA A 116 -33.81 -6.55 10.52
CA ALA A 116 -33.18 -7.78 11.00
C ALA A 116 -31.87 -7.49 11.75
N SER A 117 -31.67 -8.14 12.90
CA SER A 117 -30.42 -8.16 13.64
C SER A 117 -29.96 -9.60 13.78
N ILE A 118 -28.82 -9.93 13.19
CA ILE A 118 -28.25 -11.27 13.14
C ILE A 118 -26.92 -11.26 13.89
N ALA A 119 -26.75 -12.13 14.88
CA ALA A 119 -25.54 -12.23 15.69
C ALA A 119 -25.08 -13.68 15.80
N ASP A 120 -23.76 -13.90 15.74
CA ASP A 120 -23.13 -15.19 16.02
C ASP A 120 -23.74 -16.37 15.22
N SER A 121 -24.14 -16.09 13.98
CA SER A 121 -24.98 -16.98 13.17
C SER A 121 -24.33 -17.32 11.83
N THR A 122 -24.81 -18.39 11.20
CA THR A 122 -24.36 -18.81 9.86
C THR A 122 -25.53 -18.79 8.89
N LEU A 123 -25.36 -18.14 7.74
CA LEU A 123 -26.34 -18.07 6.66
C LEU A 123 -25.79 -18.83 5.45
N GLN A 124 -26.53 -19.83 4.99
CA GLN A 124 -26.12 -20.77 3.95
C GLN A 124 -27.19 -20.89 2.87
N GLY A 125 -26.77 -20.91 1.62
CA GLY A 125 -27.64 -21.00 0.45
C GLY A 125 -27.08 -20.16 -0.69
N ALA A 126 -27.22 -20.67 -1.91
CA ALA A 126 -26.63 -20.08 -3.12
C ALA A 126 -27.08 -18.63 -3.38
N GLY A 127 -28.23 -18.20 -2.88
CA GLY A 127 -28.75 -16.83 -3.01
C GLY A 127 -28.40 -15.91 -1.85
N GLY A 128 -27.76 -16.45 -0.81
CA GLY A 128 -27.15 -15.71 0.29
C GLY A 128 -28.15 -14.84 1.05
N VAL A 129 -27.79 -13.56 1.21
CA VAL A 129 -28.61 -12.56 1.92
C VAL A 129 -29.01 -11.45 0.95
N GLN A 130 -30.30 -11.15 0.89
CA GLN A 130 -30.85 -10.08 0.07
C GLN A 130 -31.58 -9.04 0.91
N VAL A 131 -31.26 -7.77 0.71
CA VAL A 131 -31.82 -6.64 1.45
C VAL A 131 -32.26 -5.54 0.49
N GLU A 132 -33.51 -5.08 0.54
CA GLU A 132 -33.97 -4.03 -0.37
C GLU A 132 -35.17 -3.21 0.13
N ARG A 133 -35.63 -2.26 -0.70
CA ARG A 133 -36.84 -1.44 -0.46
C ARG A 133 -36.86 -0.74 0.91
N GLY A 134 -35.74 -0.18 1.34
CA GLY A 134 -35.65 0.60 2.58
C GLY A 134 -35.44 -0.22 3.86
N ALA A 135 -35.15 -1.51 3.73
CA ALA A 135 -34.90 -2.39 4.86
C ALA A 135 -33.62 -2.01 5.64
N ASN A 136 -33.61 -2.31 6.94
CA ASN A 136 -32.48 -2.10 7.84
C ASN A 136 -31.97 -3.43 8.39
N VAL A 137 -30.71 -3.76 8.15
CA VAL A 137 -30.12 -5.04 8.58
C VAL A 137 -28.80 -4.82 9.30
N THR A 138 -28.61 -5.47 10.44
CA THR A 138 -27.32 -5.55 11.13
C THR A 138 -26.90 -7.01 11.26
N VAL A 139 -25.66 -7.33 10.87
CA VAL A 139 -25.08 -8.67 11.01
C VAL A 139 -23.75 -8.56 11.75
N GLN A 140 -23.57 -9.37 12.79
CA GLN A 140 -22.39 -9.31 13.66
C GLN A 140 -21.83 -10.69 13.92
N ARG A 141 -20.49 -10.83 13.90
CA ARG A 141 -19.76 -12.07 14.24
C ARG A 141 -20.34 -13.31 13.54
N SER A 142 -20.76 -13.14 12.28
CA SER A 142 -21.50 -14.15 11.53
C SER A 142 -20.75 -14.52 10.25
N ALA A 143 -21.29 -15.48 9.51
CA ALA A 143 -20.79 -15.83 8.18
C ALA A 143 -21.94 -15.99 7.18
N ILE A 144 -21.84 -15.28 6.06
CA ILE A 144 -22.58 -15.57 4.83
C ILE A 144 -21.67 -16.49 4.01
N VAL A 145 -22.05 -17.76 3.93
CA VAL A 145 -21.11 -18.85 3.64
C VAL A 145 -20.82 -19.01 2.15
N ASP A 146 -21.79 -18.77 1.27
CA ASP A 146 -21.72 -19.22 -0.12
C ASP A 146 -22.46 -18.35 -1.14
N GLY A 147 -23.58 -17.71 -0.76
CA GLY A 147 -24.38 -16.95 -1.71
C GLY A 147 -24.07 -15.46 -1.84
N GLY A 148 -23.23 -14.90 -0.98
CA GLY A 148 -22.94 -13.46 -0.98
C GLY A 148 -24.02 -12.57 -0.36
N LEU A 149 -23.76 -11.25 -0.36
CA LEU A 149 -24.66 -10.21 0.17
C LEU A 149 -25.10 -9.26 -0.94
N HIS A 150 -26.40 -9.10 -1.12
CA HIS A 150 -26.97 -8.29 -2.18
C HIS A 150 -27.93 -7.24 -1.61
N ILE A 151 -27.63 -5.97 -1.83
CA ILE A 151 -28.35 -4.83 -1.27
C ILE A 151 -28.89 -3.97 -2.41
N GLY A 152 -30.19 -3.71 -2.38
CA GLY A 152 -30.89 -2.87 -3.33
C GLY A 152 -31.13 -3.55 -4.67
N ALA A 153 -31.64 -2.78 -5.61
CA ALA A 153 -31.90 -3.20 -6.98
C ALA A 153 -31.72 -2.01 -7.93
N LEU A 154 -31.68 -2.28 -9.23
CA LEU A 154 -31.58 -1.23 -10.24
C LEU A 154 -32.92 -0.51 -10.40
N GLN A 155 -32.85 0.79 -10.70
CA GLN A 155 -34.01 1.69 -10.74
C GLN A 155 -35.16 1.24 -11.65
N SER A 156 -34.92 0.44 -12.69
CA SER A 156 -36.00 -0.07 -13.57
C SER A 156 -36.97 -1.04 -12.87
N LEU A 157 -36.78 -1.31 -11.57
CA LEU A 157 -37.53 -2.29 -10.77
C LEU A 157 -38.03 -1.73 -9.42
N GLN A 158 -37.93 -0.43 -9.15
CA GLN A 158 -38.36 0.18 -7.87
C GLN A 158 -39.10 1.53 -8.07
N PRO A 159 -40.14 1.83 -7.28
CA PRO A 159 -40.71 3.17 -7.18
C PRO A 159 -39.66 4.19 -6.70
N GLU A 160 -39.64 5.39 -7.29
CA GLU A 160 -38.62 6.43 -7.05
C GLU A 160 -38.58 6.99 -5.60
N ASP A 161 -39.59 6.73 -4.77
CA ASP A 161 -39.77 7.34 -3.44
C ASP A 161 -39.33 6.47 -2.24
N LEU A 162 -38.76 5.28 -2.46
CA LEU A 162 -38.38 4.41 -1.33
C LEU A 162 -37.12 4.92 -0.61
N PRO A 163 -37.08 4.89 0.73
CA PRO A 163 -35.88 5.23 1.50
C PRO A 163 -34.74 4.25 1.21
N PRO A 164 -33.47 4.66 1.44
CA PRO A 164 -32.32 3.81 1.16
C PRO A 164 -32.30 2.59 2.09
N SER A 165 -31.90 1.44 1.53
CA SER A 165 -31.65 0.24 2.34
C SER A 165 -30.32 0.40 3.07
N ARG A 166 -30.28 0.08 4.37
CA ARG A 166 -29.09 0.27 5.22
C ARG A 166 -28.63 -1.05 5.82
N VAL A 167 -27.39 -1.42 5.56
CA VAL A 167 -26.79 -2.65 6.10
C VAL A 167 -25.52 -2.34 6.87
N VAL A 168 -25.40 -2.92 8.07
CA VAL A 168 -24.20 -2.85 8.90
C VAL A 168 -23.67 -4.25 9.15
N LEU A 169 -22.43 -4.51 8.74
CA LEU A 169 -21.70 -5.74 9.01
C LEU A 169 -20.57 -5.46 10.01
N ARG A 170 -20.44 -6.30 11.03
CA ARG A 170 -19.32 -6.23 11.98
C ARG A 170 -18.69 -7.59 12.18
N ASP A 171 -17.38 -7.68 11.95
CA ASP A 171 -16.60 -8.91 12.09
C ASP A 171 -17.29 -10.12 11.42
N THR A 172 -17.84 -9.89 10.22
CA THR A 172 -18.67 -10.87 9.48
C THR A 172 -18.01 -11.20 8.16
N ASN A 173 -17.86 -12.49 7.88
CA ASN A 173 -17.30 -12.95 6.60
C ASN A 173 -18.40 -13.10 5.56
N VAL A 174 -18.12 -12.71 4.32
CA VAL A 174 -19.04 -12.85 3.18
C VAL A 174 -18.33 -13.56 2.06
N THR A 175 -18.87 -14.71 1.67
CA THR A 175 -18.33 -15.51 0.56
C THR A 175 -19.40 -15.71 -0.51
N ALA A 176 -19.01 -15.53 -1.77
CA ALA A 176 -19.79 -15.96 -2.93
C ALA A 176 -19.01 -17.01 -3.72
N VAL A 177 -19.40 -18.27 -3.59
CA VAL A 177 -18.74 -19.38 -4.29
C VAL A 177 -19.07 -19.37 -5.77
N PRO A 178 -18.24 -19.93 -6.66
CA PRO A 178 -18.54 -19.98 -8.10
C PRO A 178 -19.91 -20.60 -8.43
N ALA A 179 -20.36 -21.57 -7.63
CA ALA A 179 -21.65 -22.24 -7.81
C ALA A 179 -22.86 -21.33 -7.58
N SER A 180 -22.74 -20.24 -6.82
CA SER A 180 -23.86 -19.29 -6.64
C SER A 180 -24.13 -18.44 -7.89
N GLY A 181 -23.17 -18.36 -8.82
CA GLY A 181 -23.28 -17.51 -10.00
C GLY A 181 -23.26 -16.01 -9.71
N ALA A 182 -23.16 -15.59 -8.44
CA ALA A 182 -23.22 -14.21 -8.01
C ALA A 182 -22.16 -13.34 -8.73
N PRO A 183 -22.55 -12.24 -9.40
CA PRO A 183 -21.61 -11.35 -10.09
C PRO A 183 -20.55 -10.76 -9.15
N ALA A 184 -20.95 -10.44 -7.91
CA ALA A 184 -20.05 -9.97 -6.87
C ALA A 184 -20.33 -10.69 -5.54
N ALA A 185 -19.32 -10.81 -4.67
CA ALA A 185 -19.54 -11.35 -3.33
C ALA A 185 -20.37 -10.42 -2.44
N VAL A 186 -20.19 -9.11 -2.64
CA VAL A 186 -21.06 -8.08 -2.08
C VAL A 186 -21.49 -7.14 -3.21
N SER A 187 -22.79 -6.90 -3.37
CA SER A 187 -23.30 -5.91 -4.33
C SER A 187 -24.22 -4.91 -3.64
N VAL A 188 -23.97 -3.62 -3.85
CA VAL A 188 -24.77 -2.51 -3.35
C VAL A 188 -25.25 -1.68 -4.54
N LEU A 189 -26.56 -1.66 -4.76
CA LEU A 189 -27.19 -1.10 -5.94
C LEU A 189 -28.21 -0.02 -5.57
N GLY A 190 -28.29 1.02 -6.40
CA GLY A 190 -29.21 2.13 -6.20
C GLY A 190 -28.81 2.99 -5.00
N ALA A 191 -29.76 3.78 -4.49
CA ALA A 191 -29.59 4.52 -3.24
C ALA A 191 -29.61 3.56 -2.04
N SER A 192 -28.52 2.82 -1.84
CA SER A 192 -28.34 1.86 -0.75
C SER A 192 -27.01 2.08 -0.05
N GLU A 193 -26.98 1.77 1.23
CA GLU A 193 -25.84 2.02 2.10
C GLU A 193 -25.33 0.73 2.77
N LEU A 194 -24.01 0.54 2.74
CA LEU A 194 -23.33 -0.55 3.44
C LEU A 194 -22.19 0.02 4.30
N THR A 195 -22.17 -0.33 5.58
CA THR A 195 -21.01 -0.17 6.45
C THR A 195 -20.52 -1.55 6.86
N LEU A 196 -19.26 -1.86 6.61
CA LEU A 196 -18.60 -3.09 7.04
C LEU A 196 -17.38 -2.73 7.87
N ASP A 197 -17.29 -3.28 9.09
CA ASP A 197 -16.14 -3.10 9.97
C ASP A 197 -15.63 -4.46 10.46
N GLY A 198 -14.51 -4.90 9.88
CA GLY A 198 -13.94 -6.22 10.11
C GLY A 198 -14.64 -7.32 9.31
N GLY A 199 -13.86 -8.17 8.64
CA GLY A 199 -14.38 -9.34 7.91
C GLY A 199 -13.58 -9.65 6.64
N HIS A 200 -13.80 -10.85 6.13
CA HIS A 200 -13.24 -11.29 4.84
C HIS A 200 -14.35 -11.33 3.80
N ILE A 201 -14.12 -10.66 2.68
CA ILE A 201 -14.96 -10.73 1.48
C ILE A 201 -14.22 -11.59 0.46
N THR A 202 -14.82 -12.68 0.03
CA THR A 202 -14.17 -13.62 -0.89
C THR A 202 -15.12 -14.10 -1.98
N GLY A 203 -14.61 -14.22 -3.19
CA GLY A 203 -15.37 -14.74 -4.32
C GLY A 203 -15.98 -13.66 -5.22
N GLY A 204 -17.14 -13.99 -5.77
CA GLY A 204 -17.80 -13.19 -6.80
C GLY A 204 -17.19 -13.44 -8.17
N ARG A 205 -18.06 -13.62 -9.17
CA ARG A 205 -17.65 -14.01 -10.53
C ARG A 205 -16.84 -12.91 -11.23
N ALA A 206 -17.21 -11.65 -11.02
CA ALA A 206 -16.61 -10.48 -11.68
C ALA A 206 -16.04 -9.46 -10.68
N ALA A 207 -16.53 -9.41 -9.44
CA ALA A 207 -15.97 -8.52 -8.43
C ALA A 207 -16.04 -9.08 -7.01
N GLY A 208 -15.18 -8.62 -6.11
CA GLY A 208 -15.35 -8.83 -4.67
C GLY A 208 -16.52 -7.97 -4.15
N VAL A 209 -16.42 -6.67 -4.35
CA VAL A 209 -17.46 -5.69 -3.99
C VAL A 209 -17.86 -4.88 -5.21
N ALA A 210 -19.17 -4.71 -5.46
CA ALA A 210 -19.70 -3.85 -6.49
C ALA A 210 -20.62 -2.77 -5.91
N ALA A 211 -20.36 -1.50 -6.23
CA ALA A 211 -21.17 -0.34 -5.82
C ALA A 211 -21.65 0.44 -7.05
N MET A 212 -22.97 0.47 -7.26
CA MET A 212 -23.55 0.96 -8.52
C MET A 212 -24.73 1.91 -8.29
N GLN A 213 -24.82 2.95 -9.13
CA GLN A 213 -25.99 3.83 -9.26
C GLN A 213 -26.41 4.55 -7.95
N GLY A 214 -25.49 5.27 -7.33
CA GLY A 214 -25.76 6.06 -6.12
C GLY A 214 -25.54 5.32 -4.81
N ALA A 215 -24.89 4.16 -4.85
CA ALA A 215 -24.54 3.40 -3.66
C ALA A 215 -23.49 4.14 -2.81
N VAL A 216 -23.57 3.95 -1.50
CA VAL A 216 -22.59 4.46 -0.53
C VAL A 216 -22.06 3.28 0.28
N VAL A 217 -20.75 3.04 0.20
CA VAL A 217 -20.13 1.86 0.84
C VAL A 217 -18.92 2.29 1.66
N HIS A 218 -18.89 1.89 2.93
CA HIS A 218 -17.74 2.09 3.83
C HIS A 218 -17.20 0.73 4.27
N LEU A 219 -15.95 0.42 3.90
CA LEU A 219 -15.26 -0.84 4.18
C LEU A 219 -14.05 -0.59 5.07
N GLN A 220 -14.17 -0.94 6.35
CA GLN A 220 -13.12 -0.77 7.34
C GLN A 220 -12.58 -2.14 7.79
N ARG A 221 -11.25 -2.27 7.92
CA ARG A 221 -10.57 -3.51 8.36
C ARG A 221 -11.01 -4.75 7.56
N ALA A 222 -11.34 -4.57 6.29
CA ALA A 222 -11.82 -5.63 5.41
C ALA A 222 -10.66 -6.26 4.64
N THR A 223 -10.74 -7.56 4.37
CA THR A 223 -9.85 -8.22 3.40
C THR A 223 -10.67 -8.70 2.21
N ILE A 224 -10.34 -8.23 1.01
CA ILE A 224 -11.08 -8.52 -0.23
C ILE A 224 -10.17 -9.31 -1.16
N ARG A 225 -10.57 -10.54 -1.47
CA ARG A 225 -9.83 -11.45 -2.35
C ARG A 225 -10.80 -12.13 -3.31
N ARG A 226 -10.31 -12.52 -4.49
CA ARG A 226 -11.08 -13.40 -5.37
C ARG A 226 -11.30 -14.77 -4.71
N GLY A 227 -10.28 -15.25 -4.02
CA GLY A 227 -10.28 -16.57 -3.39
C GLY A 227 -10.18 -17.70 -4.41
N ASP A 228 -9.32 -18.65 -4.11
CA ASP A 228 -9.25 -19.94 -4.79
C ASP A 228 -10.17 -20.87 -3.98
N ALA A 229 -11.48 -20.65 -4.01
CA ALA A 229 -12.36 -21.42 -3.12
C ALA A 229 -12.28 -22.92 -3.46
N PRO A 230 -12.02 -23.81 -2.48
CA PRO A 230 -12.16 -25.24 -2.66
C PRO A 230 -13.63 -25.54 -2.94
N ALA A 231 -13.90 -26.48 -3.84
CA ALA A 231 -15.21 -27.09 -3.98
C ALA A 231 -15.64 -27.70 -2.63
N GLY A 232 -16.40 -26.95 -1.83
CA GLY A 232 -17.14 -27.49 -0.70
C GLY A 232 -18.00 -28.63 -1.22
N GLY A 233 -17.79 -29.83 -0.67
CA GLY A 233 -18.37 -31.06 -1.19
C GLY A 233 -19.89 -31.00 -1.33
N GLY A 234 -20.39 -31.47 -2.47
CA GLY A 234 -21.77 -31.91 -2.61
C GLY A 234 -22.75 -30.99 -3.34
N VAL A 235 -22.33 -29.95 -4.05
CA VAL A 235 -23.25 -29.17 -4.92
C VAL A 235 -22.89 -29.42 -6.40
N PRO A 236 -23.68 -30.21 -7.15
CA PRO A 236 -23.48 -30.37 -8.59
C PRO A 236 -23.74 -29.04 -9.29
N GLY A 237 -22.82 -28.67 -10.18
CA GLY A 237 -22.81 -27.39 -10.88
C GLY A 237 -24.03 -27.14 -11.75
N GLY A 238 -24.45 -25.88 -11.72
CA GLY A 238 -25.34 -25.26 -12.69
C GLY A 238 -25.26 -23.76 -12.47
N ALA A 239 -24.74 -23.01 -13.44
CA ALA A 239 -24.76 -21.55 -13.38
C ALA A 239 -26.22 -21.09 -13.36
N VAL A 240 -26.62 -20.37 -12.32
CA VAL A 240 -27.98 -19.83 -12.18
C VAL A 240 -28.29 -18.87 -13.33
N PRO A 241 -29.31 -19.13 -14.17
CA PRO A 241 -29.86 -18.15 -15.09
C PRO A 241 -31.08 -17.50 -14.42
N GLY A 242 -30.86 -16.50 -13.58
CA GLY A 242 -31.96 -15.77 -12.93
C GLY A 242 -31.46 -14.73 -11.92
N GLY A 243 -31.91 -13.48 -12.07
CA GLY A 243 -31.80 -12.45 -11.03
C GLY A 243 -30.55 -11.57 -11.08
N PHE A 244 -30.74 -10.28 -11.40
CA PHE A 244 -29.72 -9.20 -11.44
C PHE A 244 -28.72 -9.21 -12.61
N GLY A 245 -29.24 -9.24 -13.83
CA GLY A 245 -28.53 -8.71 -14.99
C GLY A 245 -28.99 -7.29 -15.34
N PRO A 246 -28.42 -6.21 -14.77
CA PRO A 246 -28.31 -4.97 -15.51
C PRO A 246 -27.30 -5.15 -16.65
N GLY A 247 -27.61 -4.62 -17.82
CA GLY A 247 -26.64 -4.25 -18.85
C GLY A 247 -25.68 -3.12 -18.41
N GLY A 248 -25.15 -3.21 -17.18
CA GLY A 248 -24.23 -2.28 -16.54
C GLY A 248 -23.06 -2.96 -15.83
N PHE A 249 -23.12 -4.28 -15.58
CA PHE A 249 -21.94 -5.07 -15.21
C PHE A 249 -21.12 -5.37 -16.48
N GLY A 250 -20.33 -4.40 -16.90
CA GLY A 250 -19.28 -4.60 -17.91
C GLY A 250 -19.08 -3.41 -18.87
N PRO A 251 -17.84 -3.00 -19.16
CA PRO A 251 -17.26 -3.38 -20.45
C PRO A 251 -17.11 -4.91 -20.44
N VAL A 252 -17.66 -5.68 -21.38
CA VAL A 252 -17.02 -6.06 -22.65
C VAL A 252 -15.57 -6.64 -22.52
N LEU A 253 -14.98 -6.76 -21.32
CA LEU A 253 -13.62 -7.27 -21.11
C LEU A 253 -13.56 -8.23 -19.91
N ASP A 254 -12.86 -9.34 -20.11
CA ASP A 254 -12.62 -10.42 -19.13
C ASP A 254 -11.76 -9.93 -17.94
N GLY A 255 -12.24 -10.08 -16.70
CA GLY A 255 -11.45 -9.78 -15.50
C GLY A 255 -12.22 -9.85 -14.17
N TRP A 256 -11.49 -9.91 -13.06
CA TRP A 256 -12.04 -9.80 -11.70
C TRP A 256 -11.55 -8.53 -11.01
N TYR A 257 -12.45 -7.80 -10.36
CA TYR A 257 -12.17 -6.55 -9.69
C TYR A 257 -12.33 -6.67 -8.18
N GLY A 258 -11.36 -6.21 -7.40
CA GLY A 258 -11.52 -6.18 -5.94
C GLY A 258 -12.73 -5.35 -5.53
N VAL A 259 -12.75 -4.09 -5.98
CA VAL A 259 -13.85 -3.16 -5.80
C VAL A 259 -14.21 -2.51 -7.13
N ASP A 260 -15.46 -2.65 -7.56
CA ASP A 260 -15.98 -2.08 -8.81
C ASP A 260 -17.02 -1.01 -8.53
N VAL A 261 -16.74 0.23 -8.95
CA VAL A 261 -17.52 1.41 -8.57
C VAL A 261 -18.01 2.17 -9.79
N SER A 262 -19.33 2.33 -9.91
CA SER A 262 -19.95 3.10 -10.99
C SER A 262 -21.00 4.08 -10.46
N GLY A 263 -20.79 5.38 -10.68
CA GLY A 263 -21.70 6.43 -10.23
C GLY A 263 -22.04 6.35 -8.73
N SER A 264 -21.07 5.94 -7.91
CA SER A 264 -21.25 5.62 -6.49
C SER A 264 -20.03 6.11 -5.69
N SER A 265 -20.11 6.07 -4.36
CA SER A 265 -18.99 6.40 -3.47
C SER A 265 -18.59 5.21 -2.62
N VAL A 266 -17.28 4.89 -2.61
CA VAL A 266 -16.72 3.84 -1.76
C VAL A 266 -15.55 4.38 -0.94
N GLU A 267 -15.55 4.07 0.35
CA GLU A 267 -14.44 4.34 1.25
C GLU A 267 -13.84 3.05 1.77
N LEU A 268 -12.52 2.92 1.66
CA LEU A 268 -11.74 1.83 2.24
C LEU A 268 -10.85 2.39 3.36
N ALA A 269 -10.91 1.80 4.55
CA ALA A 269 -10.11 2.23 5.69
C ALA A 269 -9.38 1.03 6.30
N GLN A 270 -8.04 1.04 6.25
CA GLN A 270 -7.19 -0.05 6.77
C GLN A 270 -7.60 -1.43 6.21
N SER A 271 -8.00 -1.46 4.94
CA SER A 271 -8.48 -2.65 4.26
C SER A 271 -7.42 -3.17 3.28
N ILE A 272 -7.46 -4.47 3.00
CA ILE A 272 -6.55 -5.14 2.06
C ILE A 272 -7.37 -5.57 0.84
N VAL A 273 -6.89 -5.25 -0.35
CA VAL A 273 -7.48 -5.69 -1.62
C VAL A 273 -6.40 -6.34 -2.48
N GLU A 274 -6.61 -7.60 -2.86
CA GLU A 274 -5.68 -8.35 -3.70
C GLU A 274 -6.37 -8.74 -5.02
N ALA A 275 -5.81 -8.27 -6.12
CA ALA A 275 -6.29 -8.56 -7.46
C ALA A 275 -5.48 -9.69 -8.14
N PRO A 276 -6.13 -10.53 -8.96
CA PRO A 276 -5.46 -11.50 -9.80
C PRO A 276 -4.78 -10.81 -10.99
N GLU A 277 -4.12 -11.61 -11.84
CA GLU A 277 -3.47 -11.11 -13.07
C GLU A 277 -4.44 -10.43 -14.04
N LEU A 278 -5.62 -11.03 -14.26
CA LEU A 278 -6.65 -10.48 -15.14
C LEU A 278 -7.67 -9.67 -14.33
N GLY A 279 -7.45 -8.36 -14.28
CA GLY A 279 -8.35 -7.38 -13.65
C GLY A 279 -7.59 -6.31 -12.88
N ALA A 280 -8.26 -5.72 -11.89
CA ALA A 280 -7.69 -4.66 -11.07
C ALA A 280 -8.13 -4.72 -9.60
N ALA A 281 -7.36 -4.10 -8.70
CA ALA A 281 -7.80 -3.97 -7.32
C ALA A 281 -9.05 -3.08 -7.22
N ILE A 282 -9.07 -1.99 -7.99
CA ILE A 282 -10.21 -1.06 -8.04
C ILE A 282 -10.54 -0.72 -9.49
N ARG A 283 -11.83 -0.75 -9.85
CA ARG A 283 -12.35 -0.15 -11.07
C ARG A 283 -13.30 1.01 -10.76
N VAL A 284 -13.14 2.12 -11.48
CA VAL A 284 -13.88 3.38 -11.24
C VAL A 284 -14.47 3.91 -12.53
N GLY A 285 -15.75 4.26 -12.53
CA GLY A 285 -16.45 4.78 -13.71
C GLY A 285 -17.65 5.67 -13.42
N ARG A 286 -18.14 6.38 -14.45
CA ARG A 286 -19.40 7.15 -14.41
C ARG A 286 -19.51 8.13 -13.24
N GLY A 287 -18.47 8.95 -13.01
CA GLY A 287 -18.44 9.94 -11.92
C GLY A 287 -18.27 9.35 -10.52
N ALA A 288 -17.81 8.11 -10.40
CA ALA A 288 -17.56 7.46 -9.10
C ALA A 288 -16.45 8.15 -8.29
N ARG A 289 -16.56 8.01 -6.96
CA ARG A 289 -15.59 8.52 -5.97
C ARG A 289 -15.08 7.39 -5.10
N VAL A 290 -13.77 7.28 -4.97
CA VAL A 290 -13.12 6.26 -4.14
C VAL A 290 -12.06 6.90 -3.24
N THR A 291 -12.13 6.60 -1.95
CA THR A 291 -11.11 7.03 -0.97
C THR A 291 -10.54 5.81 -0.27
N VAL A 292 -9.22 5.70 -0.20
CA VAL A 292 -8.51 4.62 0.49
C VAL A 292 -7.59 5.23 1.54
N SER A 293 -7.80 4.89 2.81
CA SER A 293 -7.10 5.47 3.96
C SER A 293 -6.34 4.38 4.73
N GLY A 294 -5.03 4.32 4.54
CA GLY A 294 -4.19 3.21 5.00
C GLY A 294 -4.58 1.87 4.35
N GLY A 295 -4.04 0.76 4.85
CA GLY A 295 -4.26 -0.57 4.25
C GLY A 295 -3.37 -0.80 3.03
N SER A 296 -3.78 -1.71 2.15
CA SER A 296 -3.00 -2.01 0.94
C SER A 296 -3.85 -2.46 -0.24
N LEU A 297 -3.50 -1.95 -1.43
CA LEU A 297 -3.97 -2.44 -2.72
C LEU A 297 -2.83 -3.16 -3.45
N SER A 298 -3.02 -4.44 -3.77
CA SER A 298 -2.01 -5.26 -4.44
C SER A 298 -2.56 -5.86 -5.73
N ALA A 299 -1.88 -5.60 -6.84
CA ALA A 299 -2.16 -6.15 -8.16
C ALA A 299 -0.84 -6.50 -8.88
N PRO A 300 -0.08 -7.53 -8.42
CA PRO A 300 1.31 -7.72 -8.83
C PRO A 300 1.54 -7.87 -10.33
N HIS A 301 0.57 -8.48 -11.03
CA HIS A 301 0.62 -8.73 -12.47
C HIS A 301 -0.38 -7.87 -13.27
N GLY A 302 -1.18 -7.06 -12.58
CA GLY A 302 -2.30 -6.32 -13.17
C GLY A 302 -2.27 -4.84 -12.84
N ASN A 303 -3.45 -4.24 -12.81
CA ASN A 303 -3.64 -2.83 -12.54
C ASN A 303 -4.09 -2.62 -11.09
N VAL A 304 -3.54 -1.63 -10.39
CA VAL A 304 -4.11 -1.24 -9.10
C VAL A 304 -5.47 -0.59 -9.34
N ILE A 305 -5.50 0.43 -10.21
CA ILE A 305 -6.70 1.18 -10.55
C ILE A 305 -6.97 1.07 -12.05
N GLU A 306 -8.18 0.69 -12.42
CA GLU A 306 -8.72 0.83 -13.77
C GLU A 306 -9.79 1.92 -13.81
N THR A 307 -9.72 2.82 -14.80
CA THR A 307 -10.73 3.86 -14.97
C THR A 307 -11.47 3.72 -16.29
N GLY A 308 -12.80 3.73 -16.23
CA GLY A 308 -13.69 3.81 -17.37
C GLY A 308 -15.14 3.52 -17.00
N GLY A 309 -16.08 3.75 -17.91
CA GLY A 309 -17.50 3.51 -17.64
C GLY A 309 -18.42 4.27 -18.59
N ALA A 310 -17.93 5.35 -19.20
CA ALA A 310 -18.61 6.05 -20.26
C ALA A 310 -17.73 6.27 -21.50
N ARG A 311 -18.27 5.92 -22.67
CA ARG A 311 -17.65 6.21 -23.98
C ARG A 311 -17.80 7.68 -24.40
N ARG A 312 -18.70 8.40 -23.74
CA ARG A 312 -18.98 9.82 -23.90
C ARG A 312 -19.29 10.39 -22.53
N PHE A 313 -18.78 11.57 -22.23
CA PHE A 313 -19.09 12.30 -21.01
C PHE A 313 -19.46 13.74 -21.39
N ALA A 314 -20.29 14.38 -20.57
CA ALA A 314 -20.56 15.81 -20.72
C ALA A 314 -19.31 16.60 -20.31
N PRO A 315 -18.92 17.68 -20.99
CA PRO A 315 -17.75 18.48 -20.61
C PRO A 315 -17.77 19.00 -19.15
N GLN A 316 -18.96 19.12 -18.55
CA GLN A 316 -19.15 19.52 -17.16
C GLN A 316 -19.35 18.34 -16.18
N ALA A 317 -19.22 17.09 -16.65
CA ALA A 317 -19.31 15.93 -15.76
C ALA A 317 -18.19 15.98 -14.72
N ALA A 318 -18.52 15.70 -13.46
CA ALA A 318 -17.53 15.57 -12.41
C ALA A 318 -16.51 14.47 -12.79
N PRO A 319 -15.21 14.70 -12.57
CA PRO A 319 -14.20 13.69 -12.83
C PRO A 319 -14.37 12.48 -11.91
N LEU A 320 -13.90 11.33 -12.39
CA LEU A 320 -13.64 10.20 -11.51
C LEU A 320 -12.61 10.64 -10.47
N SER A 321 -12.90 10.45 -9.19
CA SER A 321 -12.01 10.88 -8.11
C SER A 321 -11.52 9.68 -7.32
N ILE A 322 -10.19 9.51 -7.27
CA ILE A 322 -9.54 8.44 -6.50
C ILE A 322 -8.51 9.08 -5.58
N THR A 323 -8.65 8.87 -4.26
CA THR A 323 -7.73 9.41 -3.25
C THR A 323 -7.12 8.28 -2.45
N LEU A 324 -5.79 8.16 -2.46
CA LEU A 324 -5.02 7.28 -1.58
C LEU A 324 -4.35 8.13 -0.50
N GLN A 325 -4.58 7.81 0.77
CA GLN A 325 -4.16 8.65 1.89
C GLN A 325 -3.79 7.88 3.14
N ALA A 326 -3.28 8.60 4.15
CA ALA A 326 -3.00 8.07 5.48
C ALA A 326 -2.10 6.81 5.48
N GLY A 327 -0.99 6.87 4.73
CA GLY A 327 -0.01 5.79 4.64
C GLY A 327 -0.49 4.54 3.89
N GLU A 328 -1.48 4.67 3.01
CA GLU A 328 -1.90 3.59 2.10
C GLU A 328 -0.73 3.11 1.24
N HIS A 329 -0.68 1.79 0.98
CA HIS A 329 0.33 1.17 0.13
C HIS A 329 -0.28 0.48 -1.08
N ALA A 330 -0.06 1.05 -2.26
CA ALA A 330 -0.54 0.54 -3.53
C ALA A 330 0.61 -0.02 -4.38
N GLN A 331 0.48 -1.25 -4.89
CA GLN A 331 1.48 -1.85 -5.76
C GLN A 331 0.84 -2.64 -6.90
N GLY A 332 1.30 -2.36 -8.11
CA GLY A 332 0.97 -3.18 -9.27
C GLY A 332 1.87 -2.87 -10.46
N LYS A 333 1.61 -3.51 -11.61
CA LYS A 333 2.33 -3.19 -12.84
C LYS A 333 1.99 -1.77 -13.31
N ALA A 334 0.70 -1.47 -13.37
CA ALA A 334 0.19 -0.12 -13.51
C ALA A 334 -0.46 0.32 -12.19
N LEU A 335 -0.10 1.51 -11.71
CA LEU A 335 -0.85 2.17 -10.65
C LEU A 335 -2.23 2.57 -11.17
N LEU A 336 -2.28 3.13 -12.38
CA LEU A 336 -3.53 3.54 -13.01
C LEU A 336 -3.52 3.19 -14.49
N TYR A 337 -4.57 2.50 -14.94
CA TYR A 337 -4.83 2.18 -16.33
C TYR A 337 -6.13 2.84 -16.80
N ARG A 338 -6.01 3.81 -17.72
CA ARG A 338 -7.15 4.51 -18.29
C ARG A 338 -7.67 3.81 -19.55
N VAL A 339 -8.90 3.32 -19.49
CA VAL A 339 -9.57 2.59 -20.58
C VAL A 339 -10.42 3.52 -21.45
N LEU A 340 -11.15 4.46 -20.84
CA LEU A 340 -12.15 5.29 -21.51
C LEU A 340 -11.90 6.80 -21.29
N PRO A 341 -12.50 7.68 -22.11
CA PRO A 341 -12.11 9.09 -22.19
C PRO A 341 -12.65 9.95 -21.03
N GLU A 342 -13.26 9.39 -19.99
CA GLU A 342 -13.72 10.15 -18.83
C GLU A 342 -12.56 10.91 -18.16
N PRO A 343 -12.79 12.13 -17.63
CA PRO A 343 -11.79 12.86 -16.86
C PRO A 343 -11.52 12.15 -15.52
N VAL A 344 -10.25 12.12 -15.11
CA VAL A 344 -9.77 11.39 -13.94
C VAL A 344 -8.92 12.31 -13.08
N GLN A 345 -9.20 12.32 -11.78
CA GLN A 345 -8.37 12.94 -10.75
C GLN A 345 -7.87 11.86 -9.80
N LEU A 346 -6.55 11.60 -9.81
CA LEU A 346 -5.86 10.77 -8.84
C LEU A 346 -5.14 11.66 -7.81
N THR A 347 -5.31 11.38 -6.53
CA THR A 347 -4.67 12.12 -5.43
C THR A 347 -3.96 11.16 -4.49
N LEU A 348 -2.66 11.37 -4.26
CA LEU A 348 -1.89 10.69 -3.22
C LEU A 348 -1.53 11.71 -2.14
N THR A 349 -1.87 11.44 -0.88
CA THR A 349 -1.62 12.37 0.23
C THR A 349 -1.31 11.64 1.54
N GLY A 350 -0.96 12.37 2.60
CA GLY A 350 -0.79 11.85 3.95
C GLY A 350 0.16 10.64 4.04
N GLY A 351 1.29 10.70 3.33
CA GLY A 351 2.30 9.63 3.32
C GLY A 351 1.95 8.37 2.54
N ALA A 352 0.92 8.39 1.67
CA ALA A 352 0.62 7.26 0.79
C ALA A 352 1.82 6.92 -0.12
N ASP A 353 2.10 5.63 -0.31
CA ASP A 353 3.18 5.12 -1.15
C ASP A 353 2.61 4.21 -2.25
N ALA A 354 2.72 4.66 -3.50
CA ALA A 354 2.15 3.99 -4.64
C ALA A 354 3.23 3.62 -5.67
N GLN A 355 3.25 2.36 -6.10
CA GLN A 355 4.17 1.84 -7.09
C GLN A 355 3.43 1.27 -8.30
N GLY A 356 3.86 1.71 -9.48
CA GLY A 356 3.33 1.28 -10.77
C GLY A 356 3.22 2.44 -11.76
N ASP A 357 3.16 2.12 -13.04
CA ASP A 357 3.08 3.12 -14.10
C ASP A 357 1.66 3.72 -14.20
N ILE A 358 1.56 4.95 -14.70
CA ILE A 358 0.27 5.55 -15.08
C ILE A 358 0.18 5.53 -16.60
N VAL A 359 -0.76 4.74 -17.10
CA VAL A 359 -0.92 4.45 -18.53
C VAL A 359 -2.35 4.73 -18.99
N ALA A 360 -2.51 5.05 -20.27
CA ALA A 360 -3.80 5.23 -20.90
C ALA A 360 -3.81 4.48 -22.23
N THR A 361 -4.98 3.99 -22.62
CA THR A 361 -5.20 3.43 -23.95
C THR A 361 -4.98 4.53 -24.98
N GLU A 362 -4.21 4.24 -26.03
CA GLU A 362 -4.17 5.08 -27.23
C GLU A 362 -5.53 4.98 -27.93
N LEU A 363 -6.45 5.86 -27.54
CA LEU A 363 -7.77 5.93 -28.16
C LEU A 363 -7.60 6.61 -29.52
N PRO A 364 -7.98 5.97 -30.65
CA PRO A 364 -8.04 6.69 -31.92
C PRO A 364 -8.99 7.88 -31.73
N PRO A 365 -8.67 9.07 -32.25
CA PRO A 365 -9.52 10.24 -32.10
C PRO A 365 -10.92 9.93 -32.64
N ILE A 366 -11.89 9.79 -31.73
CA ILE A 366 -13.29 9.62 -32.13
C ILE A 366 -13.79 11.01 -32.53
N PRO A 367 -14.25 11.21 -33.79
CA PRO A 367 -14.78 12.50 -34.21
C PRO A 367 -15.89 12.98 -33.28
N GLY A 368 -15.75 14.19 -32.73
CA GLY A 368 -16.75 14.82 -31.86
C GLY A 368 -16.69 14.44 -30.37
N THR A 369 -15.67 13.71 -29.90
CA THR A 369 -15.45 13.50 -28.45
C THR A 369 -14.18 14.21 -27.99
N SER A 370 -14.28 14.99 -26.90
CA SER A 370 -13.10 15.41 -26.14
C SER A 370 -12.62 14.25 -25.26
N ILE A 371 -11.31 14.10 -25.12
CA ILE A 371 -10.70 13.24 -24.10
C ILE A 371 -10.58 14.10 -22.84
N GLY A 372 -11.15 13.66 -21.71
CA GLY A 372 -11.03 14.38 -20.44
C GLY A 372 -9.58 14.38 -19.93
N PRO A 373 -9.16 15.35 -19.11
CA PRO A 373 -7.83 15.31 -18.51
C PRO A 373 -7.64 14.11 -17.57
N LEU A 374 -6.41 13.58 -17.54
CA LEU A 374 -5.90 12.71 -16.49
C LEU A 374 -4.95 13.50 -15.59
N ASP A 375 -5.48 13.98 -14.47
CA ASP A 375 -4.78 14.85 -13.52
C ASP A 375 -4.35 14.05 -12.28
N VAL A 376 -3.13 14.33 -11.81
CA VAL A 376 -2.51 13.66 -10.67
C VAL A 376 -1.99 14.70 -9.68
N ALA A 377 -2.30 14.52 -8.40
CA ALA A 377 -1.81 15.36 -7.31
C ALA A 377 -1.08 14.53 -6.26
N LEU A 378 0.16 14.90 -5.96
CA LEU A 378 0.97 14.33 -4.88
C LEU A 378 1.14 15.38 -3.79
N ALA A 379 0.74 15.07 -2.57
CA ALA A 379 0.78 16.00 -1.45
C ALA A 379 1.29 15.36 -0.15
N SER A 380 1.70 16.18 0.82
CA SER A 380 1.81 15.78 2.23
C SER A 380 2.58 14.47 2.47
N GLN A 381 3.84 14.43 2.02
CA GLN A 381 4.76 13.29 2.13
C GLN A 381 4.39 12.05 1.30
N ALA A 382 3.42 12.14 0.40
CA ALA A 382 3.12 11.05 -0.52
C ALA A 382 4.29 10.75 -1.47
N ARG A 383 4.34 9.50 -1.93
CA ARG A 383 5.32 9.01 -2.89
C ARG A 383 4.63 8.24 -4.00
N TRP A 384 4.98 8.56 -5.24
CA TRP A 384 4.65 7.74 -6.40
C TRP A 384 5.95 7.25 -7.05
N THR A 385 6.10 5.94 -7.26
CA THR A 385 7.23 5.34 -7.98
C THR A 385 6.74 4.69 -9.26
N GLY A 386 7.06 5.27 -10.41
CA GLY A 386 6.60 4.79 -11.72
C GLY A 386 6.94 5.75 -12.87
N ALA A 387 6.50 5.40 -14.07
CA ALA A 387 6.64 6.20 -15.28
C ALA A 387 5.27 6.53 -15.89
N THR A 388 5.23 7.52 -16.79
CA THR A 388 4.00 7.85 -17.52
C THR A 388 4.24 8.52 -18.85
N ARG A 389 3.30 8.36 -19.78
CA ARG A 389 3.16 9.18 -20.98
C ARG A 389 1.75 9.75 -21.15
N ALA A 390 0.94 9.66 -20.11
CA ALA A 390 -0.51 9.85 -20.18
C ALA A 390 -1.03 10.97 -19.26
N VAL A 391 -0.23 11.45 -18.31
CA VAL A 391 -0.67 12.47 -17.34
C VAL A 391 -0.70 13.85 -17.99
N ASP A 392 -1.87 14.49 -17.94
CA ASP A 392 -2.11 15.81 -18.49
C ASP A 392 -1.61 16.91 -17.55
N ALA A 393 -1.89 16.80 -16.25
CA ALA A 393 -1.32 17.68 -15.23
C ALA A 393 -0.83 16.89 -14.01
N LEU A 394 0.39 17.18 -13.56
CA LEU A 394 0.98 16.65 -12.34
C LEU A 394 1.32 17.81 -11.39
N SER A 395 0.77 17.76 -10.19
CA SER A 395 1.14 18.66 -9.09
C SER A 395 1.86 17.88 -7.99
N ILE A 396 2.99 18.40 -7.49
CA ILE A 396 3.76 17.79 -6.41
C ILE A 396 4.03 18.86 -5.34
N ASP A 397 3.39 18.71 -4.19
CA ASP A 397 3.47 19.63 -3.05
C ASP A 397 3.96 18.90 -1.80
N ASN A 398 5.19 19.18 -1.35
CA ASN A 398 5.80 18.47 -0.21
C ASN A 398 5.72 16.93 -0.34
N ALA A 399 5.92 16.43 -1.56
CA ALA A 399 5.79 15.03 -1.95
C ALA A 399 6.87 14.66 -2.98
N THR A 400 6.97 13.38 -3.36
CA THR A 400 7.99 12.93 -4.33
C THR A 400 7.44 12.00 -5.39
N TRP A 401 7.73 12.29 -6.65
CA TRP A 401 7.63 11.32 -7.75
C TRP A 401 9.01 10.72 -8.03
N VAL A 402 9.13 9.40 -7.90
CA VAL A 402 10.31 8.64 -8.29
C VAL A 402 10.10 8.09 -9.70
N MET A 403 10.76 8.71 -10.67
CA MET A 403 10.61 8.41 -12.09
C MET A 403 11.48 7.22 -12.50
N THR A 404 10.83 6.13 -12.91
CA THR A 404 11.47 4.84 -13.20
C THR A 404 11.94 4.70 -14.66
N ASP A 405 11.28 5.38 -15.60
CA ASP A 405 11.61 5.38 -17.04
C ASP A 405 11.30 6.75 -17.69
N ASN A 406 11.68 6.92 -18.96
CA ASN A 406 11.36 8.10 -19.77
C ASN A 406 9.87 8.42 -19.71
N SER A 407 9.56 9.67 -19.36
CA SER A 407 8.18 10.09 -19.09
C SER A 407 7.80 11.40 -19.77
N ASN A 408 6.50 11.51 -20.09
CA ASN A 408 5.88 12.71 -20.63
C ASN A 408 4.74 13.16 -19.71
N VAL A 409 4.70 14.46 -19.39
CA VAL A 409 3.60 15.09 -18.66
C VAL A 409 3.20 16.38 -19.39
N GLY A 410 1.92 16.73 -19.40
CA GLY A 410 1.49 18.03 -19.94
C GLY A 410 2.01 19.18 -19.09
N ALA A 411 1.33 19.50 -17.99
CA ALA A 411 1.71 20.56 -17.06
C ALA A 411 2.30 19.99 -15.77
N LEU A 412 3.53 20.39 -15.41
CA LEU A 412 4.17 20.03 -14.15
C LEU A 412 4.26 21.24 -13.21
N ARG A 413 3.68 21.13 -12.02
CA ARG A 413 3.75 22.14 -10.97
C ARG A 413 4.37 21.58 -9.70
N LEU A 414 5.39 22.27 -9.17
CA LEU A 414 6.05 21.90 -7.91
C LEU A 414 5.83 22.98 -6.84
N ALA A 415 5.65 22.57 -5.59
CA ALA A 415 5.52 23.46 -4.43
C ALA A 415 6.10 22.81 -3.16
N SER A 416 6.44 23.63 -2.16
CA SER A 416 6.81 23.20 -0.79
C SER A 416 7.80 22.02 -0.73
N ASP A 417 8.93 22.11 -1.44
CA ASP A 417 9.93 21.04 -1.56
C ASP A 417 9.49 19.78 -2.32
N GLY A 418 8.38 19.85 -3.07
CA GLY A 418 7.96 18.85 -4.03
C GLY A 418 9.09 18.50 -5.00
N SER A 419 9.29 17.19 -5.23
CA SER A 419 10.45 16.72 -5.98
C SER A 419 10.15 15.62 -7.01
N VAL A 420 10.92 15.64 -8.09
CA VAL A 420 11.02 14.54 -9.04
C VAL A 420 12.40 13.91 -8.87
N ASP A 421 12.44 12.63 -8.47
CA ASP A 421 13.66 11.85 -8.33
C ASP A 421 13.81 10.89 -9.51
N PHE A 422 14.76 11.15 -10.38
CA PHE A 422 15.11 10.21 -11.43
C PHE A 422 15.79 9.01 -10.77
N GLN A 423 15.11 7.88 -10.76
CA GLN A 423 15.58 6.67 -10.09
C GLN A 423 16.96 6.29 -10.63
N GLN A 424 17.91 5.99 -9.74
CA GLN A 424 19.24 5.53 -10.16
C GLN A 424 19.09 4.20 -10.92
N PRO A 425 19.54 4.10 -12.18
CA PRO A 425 19.45 2.85 -12.92
C PRO A 425 20.45 1.83 -12.37
N ALA A 426 20.09 0.54 -12.49
CA ALA A 426 21.01 -0.55 -12.17
C ALA A 426 22.16 -0.66 -13.19
N GLU A 427 21.89 -0.31 -14.45
CA GLU A 427 22.85 -0.30 -15.54
C GLU A 427 23.45 1.10 -15.72
N ALA A 428 24.79 1.18 -15.70
CA ALA A 428 25.50 2.43 -15.93
C ALA A 428 25.22 2.97 -17.35
N GLY A 429 25.05 4.30 -17.47
CA GLY A 429 24.80 4.97 -18.75
C GLY A 429 23.34 4.98 -19.20
N ARG A 430 22.42 4.27 -18.53
CA ARG A 430 20.98 4.30 -18.84
C ARG A 430 20.32 5.55 -18.25
N PHE A 431 20.55 6.69 -18.89
CA PHE A 431 19.91 7.96 -18.54
C PHE A 431 18.43 7.98 -18.94
N LYS A 432 17.67 8.88 -18.30
CA LYS A 432 16.24 9.10 -18.52
C LYS A 432 15.96 10.55 -18.90
N VAL A 433 14.86 10.74 -19.62
CA VAL A 433 14.35 12.03 -20.06
C VAL A 433 12.93 12.24 -19.54
N LEU A 434 12.73 13.35 -18.84
CA LEU A 434 11.41 13.88 -18.52
C LEU A 434 11.08 15.00 -19.51
N THR A 435 10.05 14.80 -20.33
CA THR A 435 9.53 15.85 -21.22
C THR A 435 8.24 16.42 -20.66
N VAL A 436 8.18 17.74 -20.50
CA VAL A 436 6.97 18.45 -20.06
C VAL A 436 6.58 19.55 -21.04
N ASN A 437 5.28 19.83 -21.18
CA ASN A 437 4.85 21.00 -21.96
C ASN A 437 5.09 22.28 -21.18
N THR A 438 4.60 22.35 -19.93
CA THR A 438 4.78 23.50 -19.06
C THR A 438 5.39 23.12 -17.71
N LEU A 439 6.25 24.00 -17.18
CA LEU A 439 6.85 23.88 -15.85
C LEU A 439 6.60 25.16 -15.05
N ALA A 440 6.10 25.01 -13.82
CA ALA A 440 5.83 26.13 -12.93
C ALA A 440 6.13 25.82 -11.46
N GLY A 441 6.28 26.88 -10.66
CA GLY A 441 6.38 26.79 -9.18
C GLY A 441 7.82 26.70 -8.68
N SER A 442 8.02 25.95 -7.59
CA SER A 442 9.34 25.77 -6.97
C SER A 442 9.49 24.36 -6.42
N GLY A 443 10.59 23.69 -6.80
CA GLY A 443 10.81 22.30 -6.44
C GLY A 443 12.20 21.78 -6.78
N LEU A 444 12.40 20.49 -6.58
CA LEU A 444 13.69 19.82 -6.69
C LEU A 444 13.66 18.70 -7.73
N PHE A 445 14.68 18.64 -8.59
CA PHE A 445 14.93 17.50 -9.47
C PHE A 445 16.21 16.79 -9.03
N ARG A 446 16.11 15.51 -8.65
CA ARG A 446 17.29 14.67 -8.41
C ARG A 446 17.62 13.93 -9.70
N MET A 447 18.82 14.13 -10.24
CA MET A 447 19.21 13.68 -11.58
C MET A 447 20.50 12.86 -11.53
N ASN A 448 20.56 11.78 -12.30
CA ASN A 448 21.75 10.94 -12.43
C ASN A 448 22.73 11.51 -13.45
N VAL A 449 24.02 11.41 -13.15
CA VAL A 449 25.12 11.78 -14.04
C VAL A 449 26.11 10.63 -14.15
N PHE A 450 26.50 10.31 -15.38
CA PHE A 450 27.53 9.35 -15.76
C PHE A 450 28.68 10.13 -16.42
N ALA A 451 29.51 10.75 -15.58
CA ALA A 451 30.53 11.69 -16.03
C ALA A 451 31.56 11.04 -16.96
N ASP A 452 31.96 9.80 -16.70
CA ASP A 452 32.85 9.00 -17.54
C ASP A 452 32.32 8.79 -18.96
N LEU A 453 31.00 8.65 -19.11
CA LEU A 453 30.35 8.45 -20.40
C LEU A 453 29.89 9.75 -21.06
N GLY A 454 29.98 10.89 -20.38
CA GLY A 454 29.43 12.14 -20.87
C GLY A 454 27.89 12.12 -20.97
N LEU A 455 27.22 11.30 -20.16
CA LEU A 455 25.75 11.14 -20.17
C LEU A 455 25.13 11.64 -18.87
N SER A 456 23.90 12.14 -18.95
CA SER A 456 23.11 12.56 -17.80
C SER A 456 21.63 12.39 -18.07
N ASP A 457 20.85 12.28 -17.01
CA ASP A 457 19.41 12.50 -17.10
C ASP A 457 19.12 13.90 -17.65
N LYS A 458 17.94 14.07 -18.25
CA LYS A 458 17.53 15.33 -18.88
C LYS A 458 16.10 15.72 -18.55
N LEU A 459 15.88 17.00 -18.30
CA LEU A 459 14.57 17.62 -18.25
C LEU A 459 14.39 18.51 -19.51
N VAL A 460 13.30 18.30 -20.23
CA VAL A 460 12.95 19.06 -21.43
C VAL A 460 11.60 19.73 -21.23
N VAL A 461 11.56 21.06 -21.30
CA VAL A 461 10.33 21.83 -21.30
C VAL A 461 10.06 22.34 -22.71
N MET A 462 8.88 22.02 -23.25
CA MET A 462 8.57 22.24 -24.67
C MET A 462 7.95 23.62 -24.95
N GLN A 463 7.06 24.11 -24.08
CA GLN A 463 6.24 25.30 -24.36
C GLN A 463 6.58 26.48 -23.44
N ASP A 464 6.49 26.32 -22.13
CA ASP A 464 6.76 27.40 -21.17
C ASP A 464 7.37 26.89 -19.86
N ALA A 465 8.33 27.63 -19.33
CA ALA A 465 9.00 27.32 -18.07
C ALA A 465 9.14 28.58 -17.23
N SER A 466 8.62 28.55 -16.01
CA SER A 466 8.65 29.63 -15.03
C SER A 466 8.94 29.10 -13.62
N GLY A 467 9.44 29.96 -12.73
CA GLY A 467 9.66 29.63 -11.32
C GLY A 467 11.13 29.38 -10.93
N GLN A 468 11.34 28.96 -9.69
CA GLN A 468 12.67 28.72 -9.12
C GLN A 468 12.85 27.25 -8.76
N HIS A 469 13.75 26.56 -9.46
CA HIS A 469 13.96 25.13 -9.28
C HIS A 469 15.39 24.84 -8.81
N ARG A 470 15.55 23.66 -8.19
CA ARG A 470 16.82 23.13 -7.74
C ARG A 470 17.12 21.82 -8.45
N LEU A 471 18.39 21.60 -8.77
CA LEU A 471 18.90 20.36 -9.34
C LEU A 471 19.86 19.73 -8.32
N TRP A 472 19.62 18.49 -7.91
CA TRP A 472 20.58 17.73 -7.11
C TRP A 472 21.14 16.60 -7.97
N VAL A 473 22.45 16.59 -8.14
CA VAL A 473 23.15 15.64 -9.01
C VAL A 473 23.63 14.44 -8.20
N ARG A 474 23.22 13.24 -8.64
CA ARG A 474 23.75 11.95 -8.19
C ARG A 474 24.92 11.55 -9.10
N ASN A 475 26.08 11.27 -8.51
CA ASN A 475 27.14 10.58 -9.24
C ASN A 475 26.76 9.10 -9.38
N SER A 476 26.35 8.71 -10.59
CA SER A 476 25.89 7.35 -10.90
C SER A 476 26.84 6.62 -11.86
N GLY A 477 27.95 7.26 -12.25
CA GLY A 477 29.01 6.68 -13.08
C GLY A 477 30.36 6.69 -12.37
N SER A 478 31.42 6.62 -13.17
CA SER A 478 32.81 6.65 -12.71
C SER A 478 33.45 8.02 -12.91
N GLU A 479 34.68 8.19 -12.42
CA GLU A 479 35.47 9.38 -12.69
C GLU A 479 35.71 9.57 -14.21
N PRO A 480 35.51 10.78 -14.76
CA PRO A 480 35.78 11.05 -16.16
C PRO A 480 37.28 11.14 -16.48
N ALA A 481 37.66 10.73 -17.68
CA ALA A 481 39.03 10.83 -18.18
C ALA A 481 39.45 12.26 -18.58
N SER A 482 38.47 13.12 -18.89
CA SER A 482 38.68 14.50 -19.31
C SER A 482 37.54 15.40 -18.83
N ALA A 483 37.78 16.71 -18.80
CA ALA A 483 36.72 17.68 -18.53
C ALA A 483 35.62 17.57 -19.59
N ASN A 484 34.36 17.51 -19.17
CA ASN A 484 33.21 17.47 -20.06
C ASN A 484 32.04 18.29 -19.49
N THR A 485 31.05 18.52 -20.35
CA THR A 485 29.84 19.29 -20.04
C THR A 485 28.62 18.44 -20.32
N LEU A 486 27.66 18.44 -19.39
CA LEU A 486 26.49 17.57 -19.42
C LEU A 486 25.21 18.43 -19.44
N LEU A 487 24.36 18.27 -20.44
CA LEU A 487 23.11 19.03 -20.54
C LEU A 487 22.05 18.43 -19.61
N LEU A 488 21.65 19.17 -18.57
CA LEU A 488 20.63 18.71 -17.62
C LEU A 488 19.24 19.22 -17.98
N VAL A 489 19.13 20.50 -18.36
CA VAL A 489 17.82 21.11 -18.61
C VAL A 489 17.81 21.82 -19.96
N GLN A 490 16.73 21.63 -20.70
CA GLN A 490 16.41 22.39 -21.90
C GLN A 490 15.03 23.01 -21.76
N THR A 491 14.94 24.34 -21.90
CA THR A 491 13.70 25.11 -21.91
C THR A 491 13.56 25.87 -23.24
N PRO A 492 12.39 26.46 -23.52
CA PRO A 492 12.25 27.43 -24.60
C PRO A 492 13.19 28.62 -24.40
N ARG A 493 13.54 29.29 -25.50
CA ARG A 493 14.30 30.55 -25.46
C ARG A 493 13.46 31.62 -24.77
N GLY A 494 14.09 32.42 -23.90
CA GLY A 494 13.40 33.48 -23.14
C GLY A 494 12.59 32.98 -21.94
N SER A 495 12.76 31.71 -21.54
CA SER A 495 12.14 31.16 -20.32
C SER A 495 12.48 32.00 -19.07
N ALA A 496 11.48 32.16 -18.20
CA ALA A 496 11.60 32.82 -16.90
C ALA A 496 12.01 31.85 -15.77
N ALA A 497 12.23 30.57 -16.06
CA ALA A 497 12.65 29.58 -15.07
C ALA A 497 14.13 29.75 -14.70
N THR A 498 14.43 29.53 -13.42
CA THR A 498 15.79 29.54 -12.89
C THR A 498 16.11 28.20 -12.25
N PHE A 499 17.36 27.75 -12.41
CA PHE A 499 17.85 26.50 -11.84
C PHE A 499 19.11 26.73 -11.03
N THR A 500 19.18 26.12 -9.85
CA THR A 500 20.37 26.18 -8.98
C THR A 500 20.82 24.78 -8.59
N LEU A 501 22.13 24.58 -8.42
CA LEU A 501 22.66 23.29 -8.00
C LEU A 501 22.51 23.16 -6.47
N ALA A 502 21.76 22.15 -6.02
CA ALA A 502 21.45 21.90 -4.62
C ALA A 502 22.48 21.01 -3.89
N ASN A 503 23.47 20.47 -4.61
CA ASN A 503 24.61 19.82 -3.97
C ASN A 503 25.36 20.82 -3.08
N LYS A 504 26.08 20.31 -2.06
CA LYS A 504 26.84 21.14 -1.10
C LYS A 504 27.73 22.14 -1.85
N ASP A 505 27.69 23.40 -1.41
CA ASP A 505 28.43 24.54 -1.97
C ASP A 505 28.10 24.88 -3.46
N GLY A 506 26.96 24.40 -3.99
CA GLY A 506 26.58 24.65 -5.39
C GLY A 506 27.53 24.00 -6.39
N LYS A 507 28.17 22.89 -6.01
CA LYS A 507 29.10 22.12 -6.84
C LYS A 507 28.95 20.62 -6.60
N VAL A 508 29.42 19.82 -7.55
CA VAL A 508 29.58 18.37 -7.39
C VAL A 508 31.00 17.97 -7.80
N ASP A 509 31.71 17.28 -6.92
CA ASP A 509 33.06 16.78 -7.17
C ASP A 509 32.96 15.30 -7.58
N ILE A 510 33.39 14.97 -8.80
CA ILE A 510 33.40 13.60 -9.36
C ILE A 510 34.85 13.26 -9.70
N GLY A 511 35.50 12.46 -8.85
CA GLY A 511 36.92 12.19 -8.95
C GLY A 511 37.77 13.46 -8.83
N THR A 512 38.68 13.69 -9.76
CA THR A 512 39.52 14.90 -9.85
C THR A 512 38.84 16.11 -10.51
N TYR A 513 37.56 15.97 -10.90
CA TYR A 513 36.80 17.02 -11.60
C TYR A 513 35.74 17.64 -10.71
N ARG A 514 35.62 18.96 -10.80
CA ARG A 514 34.59 19.76 -10.14
C ARG A 514 33.62 20.30 -11.17
N TYR A 515 32.35 20.07 -10.91
CA TYR A 515 31.24 20.47 -11.75
C TYR A 515 30.42 21.58 -11.10
N ARG A 516 29.98 22.54 -11.92
CA ARG A 516 29.03 23.59 -11.53
C ARG A 516 27.96 23.75 -12.60
N LEU A 517 26.79 24.21 -12.19
CA LEU A 517 25.70 24.50 -13.11
C LEU A 517 25.93 25.86 -13.78
N ALA A 518 25.81 25.91 -15.10
CA ALA A 518 25.89 27.12 -15.91
C ALA A 518 24.71 27.19 -16.89
N ALA A 519 24.17 28.39 -17.06
CA ALA A 519 23.16 28.69 -18.08
C ALA A 519 23.84 29.29 -19.33
N ASN A 520 23.50 28.78 -20.51
CA ASN A 520 24.12 29.22 -21.76
C ASN A 520 23.34 30.36 -22.46
N GLY A 521 22.39 31.00 -21.75
CA GLY A 521 21.56 32.11 -22.26
C GLY A 521 20.49 31.74 -23.29
N ASN A 522 20.51 30.51 -23.82
CA ASN A 522 19.60 30.00 -24.84
C ASN A 522 18.50 29.07 -24.28
N GLY A 523 18.27 29.08 -22.95
CA GLY A 523 17.36 28.15 -22.28
C GLY A 523 17.99 26.80 -21.93
N GLN A 524 19.30 26.64 -22.05
CA GLN A 524 19.99 25.41 -21.65
C GLN A 524 20.79 25.59 -20.37
N TRP A 525 20.64 24.63 -19.46
CA TRP A 525 21.42 24.53 -18.23
C TRP A 525 22.29 23.29 -18.29
N SER A 526 23.60 23.52 -18.25
CA SER A 526 24.60 22.47 -18.37
C SER A 526 25.45 22.39 -17.12
N LEU A 527 25.82 21.18 -16.75
CA LEU A 527 26.77 20.90 -15.70
C LEU A 527 28.17 20.88 -16.31
N VAL A 528 28.95 21.93 -16.07
CA VAL A 528 30.27 22.15 -16.67
C VAL A 528 31.34 21.65 -15.71
N GLY A 529 32.10 20.64 -16.13
CA GLY A 529 33.21 20.06 -15.38
C GLY A 529 34.53 20.70 -15.75
N ALA A 530 35.34 21.02 -14.75
CA ALA A 530 36.74 21.41 -14.91
C ALA A 530 37.60 20.69 -13.89
N LYS A 531 38.92 20.59 -14.14
CA LYS A 531 39.84 19.99 -13.17
C LYS A 531 39.75 20.75 -11.85
N ALA A 532 39.54 20.02 -10.75
CA ALA A 532 39.40 20.64 -9.45
C ALA A 532 40.71 21.40 -9.11
N PRO A 533 40.62 22.61 -8.51
CA PRO A 533 41.81 23.31 -8.04
C PRO A 533 42.57 22.41 -7.05
N PRO A 534 43.92 22.37 -7.09
CA PRO A 534 44.69 21.65 -6.09
C PRO A 534 44.30 22.16 -4.69
N ALA A 535 44.17 21.24 -3.73
CA ALA A 535 43.84 21.59 -2.36
C ALA A 535 44.83 22.65 -1.83
N PRO A 536 44.37 23.67 -1.08
CA PRO A 536 45.27 24.65 -0.50
C PRO A 536 46.34 23.93 0.33
N LYS A 537 47.61 24.26 0.06
CA LYS A 537 48.77 23.70 0.77
C LYS A 537 48.57 23.94 2.27
N PRO A 538 48.77 22.94 3.16
CA PRO A 538 48.71 23.16 4.60
C PRO A 538 49.59 24.36 4.96
N ALA A 539 49.04 25.30 5.74
CA ALA A 539 49.84 26.38 6.28
C ALA A 539 51.05 25.79 7.02
N PRO A 540 52.27 26.34 6.87
CA PRO A 540 53.43 25.87 7.61
C PRO A 540 53.10 25.81 9.10
N GLN A 541 53.30 24.67 9.74
CA GLN A 541 53.27 24.61 11.20
C GLN A 541 54.34 25.57 11.74
N PRO A 542 54.03 26.41 12.75
CA PRO A 542 55.06 27.16 13.46
C PRO A 542 56.13 26.17 13.93
N GLY A 543 57.39 26.44 13.59
CA GLY A 543 58.51 25.60 14.01
C GLY A 543 58.60 25.48 15.54
N PRO A 544 59.21 24.40 16.04
CA PRO A 544 59.40 24.19 17.47
C PRO A 544 60.16 25.37 18.09
N GLN A 545 59.55 26.01 19.11
CA GLN A 545 60.27 26.97 19.94
C GLN A 545 61.43 26.27 20.67
N PRO A 546 62.61 26.91 20.77
CA PRO A 546 63.71 26.40 21.58
C PRO A 546 63.31 26.26 23.06
N PRO A 547 63.80 25.23 23.78
CA PRO A 547 63.49 25.04 25.19
C PRO A 547 64.05 26.19 26.04
N GLN A 548 63.20 26.80 26.88
CA GLN A 548 63.65 27.71 27.92
C GLN A 548 64.40 26.92 29.03
N PRO A 549 65.49 27.46 29.59
CA PRO A 549 66.21 26.83 30.69
C PRO A 549 65.39 26.83 32.00
N PRO A 550 65.65 25.90 32.94
CA PRO A 550 64.79 25.64 34.09
C PRO A 550 64.85 26.78 35.11
N GLN A 551 63.69 27.30 35.52
CA GLN A 551 63.58 28.16 36.71
C GLN A 551 63.46 27.32 37.99
N PRO A 552 64.09 27.76 39.11
CA PRO A 552 63.96 27.10 40.42
C PRO A 552 62.56 27.19 41.03
N GLN A 553 62.27 26.18 41.86
CA GLN A 553 60.99 25.87 42.52
C GLN A 553 60.39 26.96 43.45
N PRO A 554 59.08 26.85 43.79
CA PRO A 554 58.21 27.97 44.18
C PRO A 554 58.18 28.28 45.69
N GLN A 555 57.75 29.51 46.00
CA GLN A 555 57.32 29.97 47.34
C GLN A 555 55.84 30.45 47.31
N PRO A 556 55.14 30.51 48.47
CA PRO A 556 53.69 30.28 48.58
C PRO A 556 52.75 31.48 48.29
N GLN A 557 51.52 31.11 47.92
CA GLN A 557 50.24 31.83 47.67
C GLN A 557 49.90 33.09 48.51
N PRO A 558 49.06 34.04 47.99
CA PRO A 558 47.57 33.92 47.93
C PRO A 558 46.85 34.40 46.63
N GLN A 559 45.66 33.84 46.36
CA GLN A 559 44.61 34.25 45.38
C GLN A 559 43.82 35.51 45.84
N PRO A 560 42.81 36.10 45.12
CA PRO A 560 42.39 36.13 43.68
C PRO A 560 41.97 37.55 43.15
N GLN A 561 41.79 37.74 41.82
CA GLN A 561 40.58 38.28 41.11
C GLN A 561 40.84 38.67 39.61
N PRO A 562 39.79 38.78 38.75
CA PRO A 562 39.75 38.13 37.44
C PRO A 562 39.82 39.08 36.23
N GLU A 563 40.36 38.60 35.10
CA GLU A 563 40.19 39.25 33.79
C GLU A 563 39.62 38.29 32.72
N ALA A 564 38.92 38.94 31.79
CA ALA A 564 37.84 38.47 30.94
C ALA A 564 38.22 37.43 29.86
N PRO A 565 37.22 36.76 29.23
CA PRO A 565 37.46 35.62 28.34
C PRO A 565 38.16 36.03 27.05
N ALA A 566 39.23 35.31 26.69
CA ALA A 566 39.85 35.40 25.37
C ALA A 566 38.97 34.71 24.29
N PRO A 567 38.97 35.23 23.05
CA PRO A 567 38.05 34.84 21.99
C PRO A 567 38.25 33.41 21.48
N GLN A 568 37.15 32.73 21.17
CA GLN A 568 37.13 31.39 20.58
C GLN A 568 37.80 31.37 19.18
N PRO A 569 38.59 30.34 18.83
CA PRO A 569 39.17 30.18 17.50
C PRO A 569 38.09 29.85 16.44
N PRO A 570 38.27 30.29 15.18
CA PRO A 570 37.27 30.18 14.13
C PRO A 570 36.95 28.72 13.77
N ALA A 571 35.66 28.40 13.71
CA ALA A 571 35.13 27.16 13.13
C ALA A 571 35.41 27.14 11.61
N GLY A 572 36.03 26.07 11.10
CA GLY A 572 36.17 25.92 9.65
C GLY A 572 37.31 25.05 9.13
N ARG A 573 37.71 23.98 9.82
CA ARG A 573 38.49 22.91 9.19
C ARG A 573 37.66 21.63 9.15
N GLU A 574 36.70 21.58 8.22
CA GLU A 574 36.03 20.33 7.88
C GLU A 574 36.95 19.49 6.99
N LEU A 575 37.15 18.23 7.41
CA LEU A 575 37.88 17.21 6.67
C LEU A 575 37.21 16.97 5.31
N SER A 576 38.00 16.75 4.26
CA SER A 576 37.47 16.42 2.92
C SER A 576 36.61 15.16 2.96
N ALA A 577 35.69 14.96 2.00
CA ALA A 577 34.85 13.76 1.95
C ALA A 577 35.68 12.46 1.97
N ALA A 578 36.85 12.45 1.34
CA ALA A 578 37.79 11.33 1.40
C ALA A 578 38.46 11.19 2.78
N ALA A 579 38.80 12.30 3.45
CA ALA A 579 39.34 12.28 4.81
C ALA A 579 38.27 11.87 5.83
N ASN A 580 37.02 12.32 5.69
CA ASN A 580 35.89 11.88 6.49
C ASN A 580 35.56 10.40 6.22
N ALA A 581 35.61 9.94 4.98
CA ALA A 581 35.44 8.53 4.65
C ALA A 581 36.56 7.69 5.27
N ALA A 582 37.82 8.14 5.23
CA ALA A 582 38.96 7.47 5.84
C ALA A 582 38.88 7.44 7.38
N VAL A 583 38.41 8.53 8.02
CA VAL A 583 38.20 8.59 9.47
C VAL A 583 37.02 7.71 9.89
N ASN A 584 35.89 7.77 9.17
CA ASN A 584 34.69 6.97 9.46
C ASN A 584 34.87 5.48 9.17
N THR A 585 35.53 5.10 8.08
CA THR A 585 35.93 3.69 7.84
C THR A 585 37.06 3.26 8.77
N GLY A 586 37.90 4.18 9.21
CA GLY A 586 38.97 3.93 10.18
C GLY A 586 38.43 3.44 11.53
N GLY A 587 37.38 4.07 12.06
CA GLY A 587 36.73 3.68 13.32
C GLY A 587 35.85 2.43 13.20
N VAL A 588 34.99 2.36 12.17
CA VAL A 588 34.07 1.23 11.96
C VAL A 588 34.82 -0.05 11.55
N GLY A 589 35.90 0.07 10.76
CA GLY A 589 36.74 -1.05 10.35
C GLY A 589 37.57 -1.64 11.50
N LEU A 590 38.01 -0.83 12.48
CA LEU A 590 38.67 -1.36 13.68
C LEU A 590 37.69 -2.10 14.59
N ALA A 591 36.48 -1.54 14.79
CA ALA A 591 35.44 -2.20 15.60
C ALA A 591 34.99 -3.53 14.97
N SER A 592 34.80 -3.59 13.64
CA SER A 592 34.40 -4.82 12.96
C SER A 592 35.52 -5.87 12.97
N THR A 593 36.77 -5.47 12.72
CA THR A 593 37.91 -6.40 12.79
C THR A 593 38.14 -6.93 14.20
N LEU A 594 37.90 -6.11 15.24
CA LEU A 594 37.92 -6.55 16.63
C LEU A 594 36.81 -7.59 16.90
N TRP A 595 35.57 -7.28 16.49
CA TRP A 595 34.44 -8.21 16.64
C TRP A 595 34.65 -9.54 15.92
N TYR A 596 35.20 -9.52 14.69
CA TYR A 596 35.49 -10.72 13.93
C TYR A 596 36.62 -11.56 14.55
N ALA A 597 37.62 -10.92 15.18
CA ALA A 597 38.67 -11.63 15.91
C ALA A 597 38.10 -12.39 17.11
N GLU A 598 37.27 -11.72 17.92
CA GLU A 598 36.60 -12.32 19.09
C GLU A 598 35.61 -13.43 18.68
N SER A 599 34.82 -13.21 17.62
CA SER A 599 33.86 -14.20 17.11
C SER A 599 34.54 -15.46 16.57
N ASN A 600 35.71 -15.33 15.95
CA ASN A 600 36.48 -16.47 15.45
C ASN A 600 36.99 -17.36 16.59
N ALA A 601 37.41 -16.76 17.70
CA ALA A 601 37.93 -17.53 18.81
C ALA A 601 36.82 -18.29 19.55
N LEU A 602 35.65 -17.67 19.74
CA LEU A 602 34.44 -18.34 20.24
C LEU A 602 34.04 -19.50 19.34
N SER A 603 34.00 -19.28 18.02
CA SER A 603 33.64 -20.32 17.04
C SER A 603 34.59 -21.52 17.09
N LYS A 604 35.89 -21.28 17.26
CA LYS A 604 36.88 -22.35 17.43
C LYS A 604 36.69 -23.11 18.75
N ARG A 605 36.39 -22.42 19.86
CA ARG A 605 36.11 -23.10 21.15
C ARG A 605 34.83 -23.93 21.09
N LEU A 606 33.76 -23.41 20.48
CA LEU A 606 32.53 -24.17 20.23
C LEU A 606 32.77 -25.39 19.32
N GLY A 607 33.67 -25.26 18.34
CA GLY A 607 34.13 -26.39 17.52
C GLY A 607 34.87 -27.46 18.33
N GLU A 608 35.74 -27.07 19.25
CA GLU A 608 36.42 -28.00 20.17
C GLU A 608 35.44 -28.73 21.09
N LEU A 609 34.48 -27.99 21.68
CA LEU A 609 33.44 -28.56 22.53
C LEU A 609 32.51 -29.51 21.76
N ARG A 610 32.30 -29.26 20.46
CA ARG A 610 31.54 -30.18 19.59
C ARG A 610 32.28 -31.49 19.33
N LEU A 611 33.62 -31.45 19.25
CA LEU A 611 34.46 -32.63 19.01
C LEU A 611 34.78 -33.39 20.31
N ASN A 612 34.77 -32.72 21.45
CA ASN A 612 34.96 -33.33 22.76
C ASN A 612 33.94 -32.77 23.78
N PRO A 613 32.72 -33.35 23.84
CA PRO A 613 31.64 -32.87 24.71
C PRO A 613 31.92 -33.02 26.21
N ASP A 614 32.93 -33.81 26.58
CA ASP A 614 33.41 -33.96 27.96
C ASP A 614 34.43 -32.90 28.36
N ALA A 615 34.88 -32.06 27.43
CA ALA A 615 35.81 -30.99 27.74
C ALA A 615 35.12 -29.84 28.50
N GLY A 616 35.79 -29.39 29.55
CA GLY A 616 35.50 -28.19 30.33
C GLY A 616 36.77 -27.79 31.08
N GLY A 617 36.90 -26.52 31.44
CA GLY A 617 38.04 -25.99 32.17
C GLY A 617 38.55 -24.65 31.63
N ALA A 618 39.66 -24.19 32.18
CA ALA A 618 40.33 -22.97 31.75
C ALA A 618 41.05 -23.21 30.41
N TRP A 619 40.92 -22.24 29.51
CA TRP A 619 41.59 -22.23 28.22
C TRP A 619 42.14 -20.84 27.94
N GLY A 620 43.17 -20.78 27.09
CA GLY A 620 43.78 -19.54 26.66
C GLY A 620 44.27 -19.64 25.23
N ARG A 621 44.19 -18.54 24.49
CA ARG A 621 44.58 -18.48 23.08
C ARG A 621 45.18 -17.14 22.73
N GLY A 622 46.32 -17.16 22.06
CA GLY A 622 46.88 -15.99 21.37
C GLY A 622 46.54 -16.03 19.88
N PHE A 623 46.38 -14.85 19.26
CA PHE A 623 46.25 -14.74 17.82
C PHE A 623 47.00 -13.52 17.29
N ALA A 624 47.43 -13.61 16.02
CA ALA A 624 47.99 -12.51 15.27
C ALA A 624 47.57 -12.64 13.81
N GLN A 625 47.12 -11.55 13.19
CA GLN A 625 46.69 -11.52 11.81
C GLN A 625 47.13 -10.21 11.14
N ARG A 626 47.68 -10.32 9.93
CA ARG A 626 47.93 -9.18 9.07
C ARG A 626 46.87 -9.15 7.98
N GLN A 627 46.25 -8.00 7.79
CA GLN A 627 45.25 -7.76 6.75
C GLN A 627 45.70 -6.59 5.89
N GLN A 628 45.49 -6.72 4.58
CA GLN A 628 45.75 -5.66 3.64
C GLN A 628 44.43 -5.31 2.97
N LEU A 629 43.98 -4.08 3.21
CA LEU A 629 42.66 -3.63 2.81
C LEU A 629 42.81 -2.53 1.74
N ASP A 630 42.14 -2.74 0.61
CA ASP A 630 42.03 -1.78 -0.48
C ASP A 630 40.54 -1.47 -0.68
N ASN A 631 40.13 -0.25 -0.33
CA ASN A 631 38.71 0.11 -0.25
C ASN A 631 38.17 0.76 -1.53
N ARG A 632 38.95 0.92 -2.61
CA ARG A 632 38.55 1.58 -3.89
C ARG A 632 38.02 3.03 -3.80
N ALA A 633 37.61 3.50 -2.62
CA ALA A 633 37.13 4.85 -2.28
C ALA A 633 38.08 5.58 -1.31
N GLY A 634 39.13 4.90 -0.82
CA GLY A 634 40.13 5.42 0.11
C GLY A 634 41.51 4.78 -0.11
N ARG A 635 42.54 5.30 0.57
CA ARG A 635 43.93 4.81 0.44
C ARG A 635 44.08 3.39 1.02
N ARG A 636 44.92 2.56 0.39
CA ARG A 636 45.33 1.25 0.90
C ARG A 636 46.04 1.39 2.25
N PHE A 637 45.75 0.49 3.18
CA PHE A 637 46.46 0.41 4.45
C PHE A 637 46.75 -1.05 4.84
N ASP A 638 47.83 -1.22 5.60
CA ASP A 638 48.20 -2.49 6.24
C ASP A 638 47.78 -2.45 7.71
N GLN A 639 47.03 -3.46 8.15
CA GLN A 639 46.58 -3.59 9.53
C GLN A 639 47.13 -4.88 10.14
N LYS A 640 47.78 -4.77 11.29
CA LYS A 640 48.21 -5.90 12.12
C LYS A 640 47.35 -5.93 13.36
N VAL A 641 46.65 -7.03 13.62
CA VAL A 641 45.86 -7.24 14.82
C VAL A 641 46.44 -8.42 15.58
N ALA A 642 46.72 -8.25 16.86
CA ALA A 642 47.16 -9.32 17.73
C ALA A 642 46.50 -9.20 19.10
N GLY A 643 46.30 -10.33 19.77
CA GLY A 643 45.64 -10.36 21.05
C GLY A 643 45.79 -11.70 21.75
N PHE A 644 45.30 -11.73 22.97
CA PHE A 644 45.13 -12.96 23.73
C PHE A 644 43.76 -12.99 24.38
N GLU A 645 43.22 -14.18 24.53
CA GLU A 645 41.96 -14.46 25.18
C GLU A 645 42.17 -15.57 26.21
N LEU A 646 41.43 -15.44 27.31
CA LEU A 646 41.38 -16.41 28.40
C LEU A 646 39.91 -16.67 28.70
N GLY A 647 39.55 -17.94 28.89
CA GLY A 647 38.19 -18.31 29.22
C GLY A 647 38.14 -19.52 30.12
N ALA A 648 36.98 -19.74 30.72
CA ALA A 648 36.69 -20.93 31.48
C ALA A 648 35.25 -21.34 31.23
N ASP A 649 35.04 -22.62 30.96
CA ASP A 649 33.72 -23.20 30.73
C ASP A 649 33.54 -24.50 31.51
N HIS A 650 32.31 -24.81 31.89
CA HIS A 650 31.95 -25.99 32.64
C HIS A 650 30.77 -26.70 31.97
N ALA A 651 30.89 -28.02 31.88
CA ALA A 651 29.87 -28.91 31.34
C ALA A 651 28.81 -29.27 32.40
N VAL A 652 27.54 -29.08 32.08
CA VAL A 652 26.40 -29.45 32.93
C VAL A 652 25.53 -30.45 32.18
N ALA A 653 25.35 -31.64 32.74
CA ALA A 653 24.51 -32.68 32.14
C ALA A 653 23.02 -32.33 32.29
N VAL A 654 22.24 -32.49 31.22
CA VAL A 654 20.78 -32.24 31.19
C VAL A 654 20.04 -33.37 30.45
N ALA A 655 18.73 -33.47 30.64
CA ALA A 655 17.92 -34.46 29.92
C ALA A 655 17.97 -34.17 28.41
N GLY A 656 18.54 -35.09 27.63
CA GLY A 656 18.70 -34.96 26.18
C GLY A 656 20.06 -34.39 25.72
N GLY A 657 21.02 -34.16 26.62
CA GLY A 657 22.37 -33.75 26.22
C GLY A 657 23.16 -33.06 27.31
N ARG A 658 23.96 -32.07 26.92
CA ARG A 658 24.85 -31.35 27.83
C ARG A 658 24.90 -29.88 27.45
N TRP A 659 24.88 -29.03 28.47
CA TRP A 659 25.05 -27.59 28.31
C TRP A 659 26.45 -27.20 28.74
N HIS A 660 27.09 -26.29 28.01
CA HIS A 660 28.37 -25.68 28.41
C HIS A 660 28.10 -24.23 28.81
N LEU A 661 28.48 -23.87 30.04
CA LEU A 661 28.37 -22.51 30.55
C LEU A 661 29.76 -21.99 30.88
N GLY A 662 30.09 -20.79 30.42
CA GLY A 662 31.42 -20.24 30.62
C GLY A 662 31.50 -18.74 30.39
N GLY A 663 32.63 -18.16 30.77
CA GLY A 663 32.96 -16.75 30.56
C GLY A 663 34.32 -16.62 29.90
N LEU A 664 34.52 -15.53 29.17
CA LEU A 664 35.78 -15.21 28.50
C LEU A 664 36.13 -13.73 28.68
N ALA A 665 37.43 -13.45 28.71
CA ALA A 665 37.99 -12.10 28.69
C ALA A 665 39.17 -12.07 27.72
N GLY A 666 39.27 -11.00 26.95
CA GLY A 666 40.32 -10.85 25.94
C GLY A 666 40.91 -9.46 25.91
N TYR A 667 42.16 -9.37 25.47
CA TYR A 667 42.81 -8.13 25.11
C TYR A 667 43.30 -8.21 23.67
N THR A 668 42.93 -7.22 22.87
CA THR A 668 43.30 -7.14 21.46
C THR A 668 43.85 -5.76 21.16
N ARG A 669 44.94 -5.72 20.38
CA ARG A 669 45.55 -4.49 19.88
C ARG A 669 45.66 -4.55 18.37
N GLY A 670 45.28 -3.45 17.72
CA GLY A 670 45.50 -3.20 16.29
C GLY A 670 46.53 -2.11 16.10
N ASP A 671 47.44 -2.31 15.14
CA ASP A 671 48.39 -1.30 14.63
C ASP A 671 48.14 -1.13 13.13
N ARG A 672 48.05 0.13 12.68
CA ARG A 672 47.75 0.45 11.28
C ARG A 672 48.86 1.31 10.67
N GLY A 673 49.41 0.85 9.56
CA GLY A 673 50.40 1.56 8.76
C GLY A 673 49.83 2.06 7.44
N PHE A 674 50.09 3.33 7.11
CA PHE A 674 49.86 3.90 5.79
C PHE A 674 51.18 4.00 5.03
N THR A 675 51.23 3.50 3.80
CA THR A 675 52.44 3.57 2.98
C THR A 675 52.84 5.02 2.70
N GLY A 676 53.98 5.44 3.25
CA GLY A 676 54.65 6.72 2.95
C GLY A 676 54.56 7.82 4.03
N ASP A 677 53.60 7.74 4.98
CA ASP A 677 53.28 8.86 5.89
C ASP A 677 53.27 8.48 7.40
N GLY A 678 53.69 7.26 7.77
CA GLY A 678 53.71 6.78 9.16
C GLY A 678 52.48 5.95 9.57
N GLY A 679 52.42 5.51 10.84
CA GLY A 679 51.39 4.62 11.38
C GLY A 679 50.90 5.03 12.77
N GLY A 680 49.85 4.38 13.26
CA GLY A 680 49.20 4.64 14.56
C GLY A 680 48.42 3.46 15.10
#